data_AF-Q22D91-F1
#
_entry.id   AF-Q22D91-F1
#
_cell.length_a   1.000
_cell.length_b   1.000
_cell.length_c   1.000
_cell.angle_alpha   90.00
_cell.angle_beta   90.00
_cell.angle_gamma   90.00
#
_symmetry.space_group_name_H-M   'P 1'
#
loop_
_entity.id
_entity.type
_entity.pdbx_description
1 polymer ?
#
loop_
_entity_poly.entity_id
_entity_poly.type
_entity_poly.pdbx_seq_one_letter_code
_entity_poly.pdbx_strand_id
1 'polypeptide(L)'
;MSGNFMLNNVTLLNCVDTNFSIQAQTAKLSYIAIDYNDVSQTIFSIQAEQINLDYFNITNSKPFSKAAGSKLIDIKSFTNSYINNIYSLDNEISMININQQNKGGYANISQSQFINFTISNNNPLIFLNGLFNIVLDNVTIKNVVNIQNQYTSIFVIQNCDTVTITDSQFRNNTNSNGPGGIIYAAENKVINILNSIFYLNQCLALNGGAIFVQNTIQTGILKLNQIQLISNKAIYSSGGAIYLQNSNLIMQNSVVSSNLAQIGGGIYYTQIVPQFIIDLQSSINNNNTFKDNVGRIFGQNFGSTLRKVYIDLDNIEASIKILKTIQDDSILIKQFKSGNQISFKKVQLLDEEENPLKLLDFNSTEFSQLSNDVQSLIQQISVSVTWEQENQQIQCVGQLQTKSFTDGGFSLDVQIFYKPISNMTLNIVSNVFPQIKDSNGHIIVIGGQAELKAKVFMEQCSVGEILVKYGNSIACESCPDGKYSLNQNDNQCKLCPDSALRCIGSNIYLQNGYWRENDETDNIQYCSYNPLSCKPELSTSKFNCDVGYKGPLCESCDTYGEIWESNYSEILTPGHCYQCQENLVQIIIYNLITFFIIFCYILTILRRIINQLEVKLTGYFLNKLNIIYLGSTCNNFFFFYFYHIFSFFLFQKKSKLARQIINFIQVIN
;
A
#
# COMPACT_ATOMS: atom_id res chain seq x y z
N MET A 1 4.55 -10.34 72.39
CA MET A 1 5.01 -9.03 72.93
C MET A 1 4.22 -8.78 74.21
N SER A 2 4.76 -8.12 75.25
CA SER A 2 4.01 -7.83 76.48
C SER A 2 3.92 -6.32 76.72
N GLY A 3 2.71 -5.81 76.96
CA GLY A 3 2.46 -4.42 77.37
C GLY A 3 1.93 -3.49 76.28
N ASN A 4 1.38 -2.35 76.72
CA ASN A 4 0.83 -1.29 75.88
C ASN A 4 1.78 -0.09 75.87
N PHE A 5 2.14 0.41 74.69
CA PHE A 5 2.91 1.63 74.52
C PHE A 5 1.98 2.78 74.11
N MET A 6 2.07 3.92 74.79
CA MET A 6 1.35 5.13 74.42
C MET A 6 2.29 6.34 74.36
N LEU A 7 2.24 7.08 73.26
CA LEU A 7 2.88 8.39 73.09
C LEU A 7 1.81 9.40 72.69
N ASN A 8 1.68 10.49 73.43
CA ASN A 8 0.62 11.47 73.19
C ASN A 8 1.14 12.89 73.37
N ASN A 9 0.71 13.82 72.52
CA ASN A 9 1.06 15.25 72.58
C ASN A 9 2.59 15.48 72.58
N VAL A 10 3.28 15.03 71.55
CA VAL A 10 4.73 15.20 71.40
C VAL A 10 5.03 16.15 70.26
N THR A 11 5.96 17.08 70.48
CA THR A 11 6.47 17.99 69.44
C THR A 11 7.98 17.79 69.30
N LEU A 12 8.44 17.53 68.07
CA LEU A 12 9.85 17.40 67.68
C LEU A 12 10.18 18.56 66.74
N LEU A 13 11.02 19.49 67.19
CA LEU A 13 11.35 20.72 66.45
C LEU A 13 12.86 20.86 66.35
N ASN A 14 13.39 21.10 65.14
CA ASN A 14 14.82 21.26 64.88
C ASN A 14 15.69 20.12 65.43
N CYS A 15 15.17 18.89 65.42
CA CYS A 15 15.89 17.72 65.87
C CYS A 15 16.72 17.10 64.74
N VAL A 16 17.83 16.48 65.12
CA VAL A 16 18.70 15.71 64.21
C VAL A 16 18.67 14.25 64.67
N ASP A 17 18.48 13.32 63.75
CA ASP A 17 18.59 11.88 63.98
C ASP A 17 17.71 11.29 65.09
N THR A 18 16.50 11.84 65.24
CA THR A 18 15.52 11.31 66.20
C THR A 18 15.04 9.92 65.78
N ASN A 19 15.04 8.97 66.71
CA ASN A 19 14.58 7.60 66.50
C ASN A 19 13.86 7.05 67.74
N PHE A 20 12.67 6.50 67.51
CA PHE A 20 11.84 5.76 68.45
C PHE A 20 11.71 4.32 67.93
N SER A 21 12.29 3.38 68.67
CA SER A 21 12.11 1.94 68.44
C SER A 21 11.10 1.39 69.45
N ILE A 22 9.94 0.94 68.95
CA ILE A 22 8.78 0.54 69.76
C ILE A 22 8.51 -0.94 69.51
N GLN A 23 8.58 -1.75 70.57
CA GLN A 23 8.17 -3.14 70.56
C GLN A 23 7.15 -3.38 71.69
N ALA A 24 5.89 -3.60 71.34
CA ALA A 24 4.78 -3.67 72.30
C ALA A 24 3.65 -4.58 71.81
N GLN A 25 2.74 -5.03 72.67
CA GLN A 25 1.54 -5.73 72.20
C GLN A 25 0.59 -4.75 71.48
N THR A 26 0.39 -3.57 72.08
CA THR A 26 -0.35 -2.47 71.46
C THR A 26 0.52 -1.20 71.44
N ALA A 27 0.48 -0.44 70.36
CA ALA A 27 1.18 0.83 70.22
C ALA A 27 0.19 1.92 69.78
N LYS A 28 0.01 2.96 70.60
CA LYS A 28 -0.83 4.12 70.29
C LYS A 28 0.01 5.39 70.28
N LEU A 29 0.09 6.07 69.14
CA LEU A 29 0.73 7.37 69.01
C LEU A 29 -0.33 8.37 68.58
N SER A 30 -0.47 9.47 69.31
CA SER A 30 -1.49 10.48 69.01
C SER A 30 -0.96 11.91 69.18
N TYR A 31 -1.42 12.84 68.34
CA TYR A 31 -1.06 14.26 68.41
C TYR A 31 0.45 14.48 68.38
N ILE A 32 1.08 14.02 67.30
CA ILE A 32 2.53 14.13 67.09
C ILE A 32 2.80 15.26 66.09
N ALA A 33 3.58 16.26 66.50
CA ALA A 33 4.02 17.37 65.65
C ALA A 33 5.52 17.28 65.37
N ILE A 34 5.92 17.44 64.11
CA ILE A 34 7.30 17.28 63.64
C ILE A 34 7.59 18.41 62.67
N ASP A 35 8.58 19.25 62.97
CA ASP A 35 8.95 20.39 62.12
C ASP A 35 10.47 20.58 62.05
N TYR A 36 10.99 20.86 60.85
CA TYR A 36 12.41 21.12 60.58
C TYR A 36 13.36 20.02 61.10
N ASN A 37 13.07 18.75 60.84
CA ASN A 37 13.94 17.65 61.27
C ASN A 37 14.88 17.15 60.17
N ASP A 38 16.14 16.93 60.56
CA ASP A 38 17.14 16.25 59.75
C ASP A 38 17.21 14.76 60.12
N VAL A 39 17.02 13.88 59.14
CA VAL A 39 16.71 12.46 59.37
C VAL A 39 17.69 11.56 58.63
N SER A 40 18.60 10.85 59.32
CA SER A 40 19.46 9.82 58.70
C SER A 40 18.87 8.40 58.74
N GLN A 41 17.93 8.15 59.66
CA GLN A 41 17.33 6.83 59.94
C GLN A 41 15.82 6.94 60.15
N THR A 42 15.12 5.82 60.32
CA THR A 42 13.68 5.84 60.58
C THR A 42 13.35 6.58 61.89
N ILE A 43 12.38 7.50 61.88
CA ILE A 43 11.93 8.17 63.11
C ILE A 43 11.12 7.24 64.01
N PHE A 44 10.12 6.53 63.48
CA PHE A 44 9.30 5.59 64.25
C PHE A 44 9.42 4.18 63.66
N SER A 45 10.15 3.31 64.35
CA SER A 45 10.21 1.87 64.04
C SER A 45 9.27 1.13 64.99
N ILE A 46 8.16 0.59 64.48
CA ILE A 46 7.07 0.03 65.29
C ILE A 46 6.89 -1.45 64.98
N GLN A 47 6.95 -2.26 66.04
CA GLN A 47 6.62 -3.68 66.03
C GLN A 47 5.57 -3.97 67.10
N ALA A 48 4.30 -4.09 66.70
CA ALA A 48 3.19 -4.37 67.62
C ALA A 48 2.03 -5.12 66.96
N GLU A 49 1.27 -5.89 67.74
CA GLU A 49 0.10 -6.62 67.23
C GLU A 49 -1.03 -5.66 66.80
N GLN A 50 -1.30 -4.63 67.61
CA GLN A 50 -2.27 -3.57 67.31
C GLN A 50 -1.57 -2.20 67.29
N ILE A 51 -1.68 -1.48 66.18
CA ILE A 51 -1.06 -0.15 66.01
C ILE A 51 -2.15 0.87 65.72
N ASN A 52 -2.14 2.00 66.43
CA ASN A 52 -3.02 3.13 66.19
C ASN A 52 -2.20 4.43 66.17
N LEU A 53 -2.06 5.03 64.99
CA LEU A 53 -1.41 6.31 64.77
C LEU A 53 -2.48 7.32 64.37
N ASP A 54 -2.60 8.41 65.13
CA ASP A 54 -3.66 9.39 64.91
C ASP A 54 -3.14 10.82 65.08
N TYR A 55 -3.60 11.75 64.24
CA TYR A 55 -3.23 13.17 64.29
C TYR A 55 -1.71 13.41 64.26
N PHE A 56 -1.09 13.21 63.10
CA PHE A 56 0.31 13.57 62.89
C PHE A 56 0.38 14.83 62.02
N ASN A 57 1.17 15.81 62.44
CA ASN A 57 1.48 17.01 61.65
C ASN A 57 2.98 17.04 61.37
N ILE A 58 3.39 16.81 60.12
CA ILE A 58 4.80 16.71 59.72
C ILE A 58 5.14 17.73 58.64
N THR A 59 6.04 18.66 58.96
CA THR A 59 6.49 19.73 58.06
C THR A 59 8.01 19.80 57.94
N ASN A 60 8.50 20.24 56.78
CA ASN A 60 9.91 20.63 56.57
C ASN A 60 10.97 19.58 56.96
N SER A 61 10.65 18.29 56.92
CA SER A 61 11.58 17.21 57.28
C SER A 61 12.46 16.80 56.09
N LYS A 62 13.77 16.68 56.32
CA LYS A 62 14.79 16.46 55.28
C LYS A 62 15.75 15.32 55.64
N PRO A 63 16.34 14.65 54.64
CA PRO A 63 17.34 13.63 54.91
C PRO A 63 18.66 14.25 55.42
N PHE A 64 19.20 13.74 56.52
CA PHE A 64 20.52 14.10 57.04
C PHE A 64 21.59 13.38 56.22
N SER A 65 22.30 14.12 55.36
CA SER A 65 23.19 13.58 54.30
C SER A 65 22.43 12.69 53.30
N LYS A 66 23.05 12.23 52.20
CA LYS A 66 22.40 11.33 51.21
C LYS A 66 22.13 9.90 51.77
N ALA A 67 21.77 9.78 53.06
CA ALA A 67 21.49 8.53 53.72
C ALA A 67 20.26 7.86 53.10
N ALA A 68 20.42 6.60 52.67
CA ALA A 68 19.39 5.84 51.95
C ALA A 68 18.21 5.38 52.84
N GLY A 69 18.26 5.63 54.15
CA GLY A 69 17.34 5.06 55.15
C GLY A 69 16.27 6.01 55.71
N SER A 70 16.25 7.29 55.30
CA SER A 70 15.36 8.30 55.90
C SER A 70 13.88 8.01 55.65
N LYS A 71 13.18 7.59 56.71
CA LYS A 71 11.75 7.25 56.69
C LYS A 71 11.08 7.82 57.94
N LEU A 72 9.82 8.23 57.85
CA LEU A 72 9.09 8.65 59.04
C LEU A 72 8.63 7.44 59.86
N ILE A 73 7.87 6.53 59.25
CA ILE A 73 7.23 5.40 59.93
C ILE A 73 7.63 4.09 59.22
N ASP A 74 8.11 3.12 60.00
CA ASP A 74 8.40 1.75 59.57
C ASP A 74 7.67 0.77 60.48
N ILE A 75 6.68 0.04 59.94
CA ILE A 75 5.85 -0.91 60.67
C ILE A 75 6.15 -2.34 60.20
N LYS A 76 6.42 -3.23 61.15
CA LYS A 76 6.72 -4.65 60.91
C LYS A 76 5.99 -5.55 61.90
N SER A 77 5.71 -6.79 61.49
CA SER A 77 5.22 -7.88 62.36
C SER A 77 4.00 -7.49 63.21
N PHE A 78 2.90 -7.15 62.54
CA PHE A 78 1.66 -6.65 63.14
C PHE A 78 0.43 -7.43 62.70
N THR A 79 -0.67 -7.32 63.44
CA THR A 79 -1.98 -7.87 63.04
C THR A 79 -2.87 -6.78 62.43
N ASN A 80 -3.06 -5.67 63.14
CA ASN A 80 -3.82 -4.52 62.62
C ASN A 80 -3.05 -3.21 62.81
N SER A 81 -3.08 -2.35 61.79
CA SER A 81 -2.53 -1.01 61.82
C SER A 81 -3.57 -0.02 61.33
N TYR A 82 -3.89 0.97 62.17
CA TYR A 82 -4.76 2.09 61.85
C TYR A 82 -3.91 3.36 61.87
N ILE A 83 -3.91 4.09 60.75
CA ILE A 83 -3.16 5.32 60.55
C ILE A 83 -4.14 6.36 60.05
N ASN A 84 -4.50 7.32 60.90
CA ASN A 84 -5.53 8.30 60.60
C ASN A 84 -5.00 9.73 60.77
N ASN A 85 -5.58 10.66 60.02
CA ASN A 85 -5.35 12.10 60.22
C ASN A 85 -3.86 12.51 60.13
N ILE A 86 -3.12 12.00 59.15
CA ILE A 86 -1.77 12.51 58.86
C ILE A 86 -1.90 13.74 57.97
N TYR A 87 -1.35 14.87 58.41
CA TYR A 87 -1.11 16.03 57.57
C TYR A 87 0.41 16.20 57.37
N SER A 88 0.85 16.20 56.12
CA SER A 88 2.26 16.32 55.80
C SER A 88 2.51 17.25 54.62
N LEU A 89 3.40 18.23 54.83
CA LEU A 89 3.66 19.32 53.90
C LEU A 89 5.16 19.64 53.78
N ASP A 90 5.64 19.83 52.54
CA ASP A 90 6.99 20.33 52.23
C ASP A 90 8.12 19.45 52.80
N ASN A 91 8.03 18.13 52.60
CA ASN A 91 9.00 17.14 53.12
C ASN A 91 9.82 16.47 52.01
N GLU A 92 11.01 15.98 52.35
CA GLU A 92 11.95 15.35 51.41
C GLU A 92 12.25 13.88 51.75
N ILE A 93 11.53 13.30 52.71
CA ILE A 93 11.71 11.92 53.20
C ILE A 93 10.53 11.02 52.83
N SER A 94 10.75 9.71 52.88
CA SER A 94 9.67 8.71 52.79
C SER A 94 8.80 8.72 54.05
N MET A 95 7.50 8.47 53.89
CA MET A 95 6.55 8.63 54.98
C MET A 95 6.18 7.31 55.64
N ILE A 96 5.59 6.39 54.89
CA ILE A 96 4.99 5.20 55.47
C ILE A 96 5.58 3.96 54.81
N ASN A 97 6.18 3.10 55.62
CA ASN A 97 6.62 1.79 55.22
C ASN A 97 5.92 0.74 56.07
N ILE A 98 5.09 -0.10 55.46
CA ILE A 98 4.41 -1.21 56.13
C ILE A 98 4.84 -2.50 55.44
N ASN A 99 5.64 -3.29 56.14
CA ASN A 99 6.22 -4.50 55.60
C ASN A 99 5.94 -5.70 56.51
N GLN A 100 5.07 -6.60 56.05
CA GLN A 100 4.75 -7.81 56.80
C GLN A 100 5.76 -8.93 56.50
N GLN A 101 6.37 -9.49 57.55
CA GLN A 101 7.39 -10.54 57.42
C GLN A 101 6.80 -11.95 57.31
N ASN A 102 5.64 -12.22 57.91
CA ASN A 102 5.06 -13.58 58.00
C ASN A 102 3.85 -13.81 57.06
N LYS A 103 3.61 -12.91 56.09
CA LYS A 103 2.37 -12.77 55.29
C LYS A 103 1.13 -12.51 56.17
N GLY A 104 0.36 -11.48 55.83
CA GLY A 104 -0.89 -11.13 56.50
C GLY A 104 -0.96 -9.70 57.06
N GLY A 105 -1.94 -9.46 57.93
CA GLY A 105 -2.15 -8.15 58.55
C GLY A 105 -3.09 -7.23 57.77
N TYR A 106 -3.78 -6.39 58.53
CA TYR A 106 -4.73 -5.38 58.07
C TYR A 106 -4.13 -3.98 58.26
N ALA A 107 -4.04 -3.18 57.20
CA ALA A 107 -3.60 -1.79 57.27
C ALA A 107 -4.72 -0.87 56.79
N ASN A 108 -5.10 0.11 57.60
CA ASN A 108 -6.02 1.17 57.23
C ASN A 108 -5.30 2.52 57.32
N ILE A 109 -5.21 3.23 56.21
CA ILE A 109 -4.69 4.59 56.14
C ILE A 109 -5.87 5.48 55.73
N SER A 110 -6.33 6.35 56.63
CA SER A 110 -7.48 7.19 56.35
C SER A 110 -7.25 8.68 56.62
N GLN A 111 -8.03 9.53 55.94
CA GLN A 111 -8.09 10.98 56.18
C GLN A 111 -6.70 11.65 56.18
N SER A 112 -5.83 11.23 55.27
CA SER A 112 -4.40 11.59 55.30
C SER A 112 -3.97 12.36 54.04
N GLN A 113 -3.12 13.36 54.22
CA GLN A 113 -2.66 14.28 53.17
C GLN A 113 -1.14 14.34 53.11
N PHE A 114 -0.58 14.13 51.92
CA PHE A 114 0.83 14.22 51.61
C PHE A 114 1.03 15.20 50.46
N ILE A 115 1.51 16.41 50.78
CA ILE A 115 1.54 17.55 49.87
C ILE A 115 2.97 18.07 49.74
N ASN A 116 3.39 18.36 48.50
CA ASN A 116 4.69 18.96 48.17
C ASN A 116 5.87 18.14 48.71
N PHE A 117 6.23 17.08 48.00
CA PHE A 117 7.38 16.26 48.38
C PHE A 117 8.41 16.22 47.27
N THR A 118 9.69 16.23 47.64
CA THR A 118 10.79 15.91 46.73
C THR A 118 11.59 14.74 47.31
N ILE A 119 11.29 13.53 46.84
CA ILE A 119 11.96 12.32 47.30
C ILE A 119 13.17 12.06 46.41
N SER A 120 14.35 12.15 47.00
CA SER A 120 15.63 11.96 46.31
C SER A 120 16.28 10.60 46.59
N ASN A 121 15.73 9.80 47.51
CA ASN A 121 16.22 8.45 47.79
C ASN A 121 15.45 7.39 46.94
N ASN A 122 15.92 6.14 46.97
CA ASN A 122 15.27 5.03 46.26
C ASN A 122 14.00 4.48 46.95
N ASN A 123 13.47 5.17 47.96
CA ASN A 123 12.28 4.72 48.68
C ASN A 123 11.03 5.39 48.10
N PRO A 124 9.87 4.72 48.12
CA PRO A 124 8.60 5.39 47.82
C PRO A 124 8.18 6.30 48.97
N LEU A 125 7.19 7.16 48.74
CA LEU A 125 6.49 7.90 49.79
C LEU A 125 5.76 6.92 50.72
N ILE A 126 5.04 5.97 50.11
CA ILE A 126 4.29 4.91 50.79
C ILE A 126 4.70 3.56 50.19
N PHE A 127 5.14 2.62 51.03
CA PHE A 127 5.42 1.23 50.67
C PHE A 127 4.53 0.29 51.48
N LEU A 128 3.76 -0.55 50.81
CA LEU A 128 2.92 -1.57 51.41
C LEU A 128 3.29 -2.93 50.83
N ASN A 129 3.75 -3.86 51.67
CA ASN A 129 4.23 -5.17 51.22
C ASN A 129 3.76 -6.33 52.11
N GLY A 130 3.23 -7.37 51.47
CA GLY A 130 2.91 -8.65 52.11
C GLY A 130 1.62 -8.67 52.93
N LEU A 131 0.67 -7.77 52.64
CA LEU A 131 -0.54 -7.55 53.44
C LEU A 131 -1.76 -8.32 52.92
N PHE A 132 -2.65 -8.77 53.82
CA PHE A 132 -3.90 -9.43 53.40
C PHE A 132 -4.95 -8.43 52.97
N ASN A 133 -5.10 -7.35 53.73
CA ASN A 133 -6.12 -6.37 53.44
C ASN A 133 -5.58 -4.97 53.73
N ILE A 134 -5.74 -4.10 52.75
CA ILE A 134 -5.34 -2.71 52.79
C ILE A 134 -6.57 -1.87 52.48
N VAL A 135 -6.83 -0.88 53.32
CA VAL A 135 -7.81 0.17 53.07
C VAL A 135 -7.09 1.51 53.05
N LEU A 136 -7.24 2.25 51.95
CA LEU A 136 -6.89 3.66 51.87
C LEU A 136 -8.16 4.44 51.63
N ASP A 137 -8.54 5.29 52.59
CA ASP A 137 -9.80 6.01 52.53
C ASP A 137 -9.57 7.52 52.69
N ASN A 138 -10.02 8.32 51.73
CA ASN A 138 -9.83 9.76 51.73
C ASN A 138 -8.35 10.17 51.88
N VAL A 139 -7.48 9.57 51.05
CA VAL A 139 -6.05 9.88 51.00
C VAL A 139 -5.75 10.85 49.87
N THR A 140 -5.00 11.92 50.15
CA THR A 140 -4.55 12.88 49.14
C THR A 140 -3.03 12.83 48.99
N ILE A 141 -2.54 12.58 47.78
CA ILE A 141 -1.12 12.71 47.42
C ILE A 141 -1.00 13.75 46.30
N LYS A 142 -0.34 14.86 46.59
CA LYS A 142 -0.30 16.01 45.69
C LYS A 142 1.10 16.60 45.58
N ASN A 143 1.51 16.97 44.36
CA ASN A 143 2.78 17.64 44.09
C ASN A 143 4.00 16.87 44.63
N VAL A 144 3.99 15.54 44.46
CA VAL A 144 5.12 14.69 44.87
C VAL A 144 5.99 14.39 43.65
N VAL A 145 7.29 14.67 43.78
CA VAL A 145 8.29 14.37 42.75
C VAL A 145 9.29 13.36 43.32
N ASN A 146 9.43 12.22 42.64
CA ASN A 146 10.47 11.23 42.94
C ASN A 146 11.53 11.27 41.82
N ILE A 147 12.79 11.57 42.18
CA ILE A 147 13.83 11.96 41.21
C ILE A 147 14.83 10.84 40.92
N GLN A 148 15.36 10.15 41.94
CA GLN A 148 16.50 9.22 41.75
C GLN A 148 16.11 7.73 41.76
N ASN A 149 14.83 7.44 41.61
CA ASN A 149 14.27 6.09 41.75
C ASN A 149 14.52 5.18 40.54
N GLN A 150 15.37 4.17 40.67
CA GLN A 150 15.62 3.29 39.52
C GLN A 150 14.50 2.26 39.26
N TYR A 151 13.74 1.85 40.28
CA TYR A 151 12.75 0.75 40.16
C TYR A 151 11.54 0.87 41.12
N THR A 152 11.22 2.08 41.59
CA THR A 152 10.11 2.31 42.53
C THR A 152 9.14 3.37 42.00
N SER A 153 7.98 3.50 42.63
CA SER A 153 7.04 4.61 42.38
C SER A 153 6.92 5.49 43.62
N ILE A 154 6.00 6.45 43.59
CA ILE A 154 5.67 7.27 44.76
C ILE A 154 4.87 6.43 45.76
N PHE A 155 3.95 5.60 45.29
CA PHE A 155 3.18 4.67 46.09
C PHE A 155 3.35 3.26 45.53
N VAL A 156 3.88 2.36 46.35
CA VAL A 156 4.16 0.97 45.96
C VAL A 156 3.34 0.00 46.79
N ILE A 157 2.69 -0.94 46.10
CA ILE A 157 1.87 -2.00 46.71
C ILE A 157 2.33 -3.34 46.15
N GLN A 158 2.83 -4.22 47.00
CA GLN A 158 3.46 -5.47 46.56
C GLN A 158 3.00 -6.68 47.36
N ASN A 159 2.80 -7.81 46.69
CA ASN A 159 2.48 -9.10 47.32
C ASN A 159 1.26 -9.03 48.26
N CYS A 160 0.23 -8.26 47.89
CA CYS A 160 -0.97 -8.08 48.71
C CYS A 160 -2.18 -8.81 48.14
N ASP A 161 -3.07 -9.27 49.02
CA ASP A 161 -4.27 -10.01 48.61
C ASP A 161 -5.39 -9.06 48.18
N THR A 162 -5.86 -8.20 49.08
CA THR A 162 -6.92 -7.23 48.77
C THR A 162 -6.47 -5.82 49.10
N VAL A 163 -6.61 -4.92 48.14
CA VAL A 163 -6.34 -3.49 48.30
C VAL A 163 -7.60 -2.73 47.93
N THR A 164 -8.05 -1.83 48.79
CA THR A 164 -9.20 -0.97 48.53
C THR A 164 -8.78 0.48 48.70
N ILE A 165 -8.94 1.28 47.66
CA ILE A 165 -8.68 2.72 47.65
C ILE A 165 -10.02 3.43 47.39
N THR A 166 -10.48 4.23 48.34
CA THR A 166 -11.76 4.96 48.26
C THR A 166 -11.54 6.45 48.47
N ASP A 167 -12.37 7.25 47.78
CA ASP A 167 -12.49 8.69 48.01
C ASP A 167 -11.16 9.46 47.97
N SER A 168 -10.18 8.95 47.20
CA SER A 168 -8.79 9.39 47.24
C SER A 168 -8.39 10.23 46.03
N GLN A 169 -7.37 11.07 46.20
CA GLN A 169 -6.96 12.06 45.20
C GLN A 169 -5.45 12.06 44.98
N PHE A 170 -5.04 11.77 43.74
CA PHE A 170 -3.64 11.73 43.31
C PHE A 170 -3.43 12.79 42.23
N ARG A 171 -2.78 13.91 42.59
CA ARG A 171 -2.69 15.09 41.71
C ARG A 171 -1.28 15.61 41.49
N ASN A 172 -0.93 15.84 40.23
CA ASN A 172 0.31 16.52 39.83
C ASN A 172 1.57 15.86 40.44
N ASN A 173 1.62 14.53 40.39
CA ASN A 173 2.75 13.76 40.88
C ASN A 173 3.62 13.30 39.72
N THR A 174 4.94 13.32 39.91
CA THR A 174 5.91 12.99 38.86
C THR A 174 6.89 11.94 39.35
N ASN A 175 6.93 10.81 38.64
CA ASN A 175 7.90 9.75 38.85
C ASN A 175 8.94 9.78 37.73
N SER A 176 10.19 10.11 38.07
CA SER A 176 11.21 10.41 37.05
C SER A 176 11.74 9.15 36.37
N ASN A 177 12.11 8.12 37.15
CA ASN A 177 12.92 7.02 36.62
C ASN A 177 12.30 5.62 36.79
N GLY A 178 11.25 5.47 37.60
CA GLY A 178 10.59 4.19 37.86
C GLY A 178 9.19 4.04 37.25
N PRO A 179 8.53 2.88 37.43
CA PRO A 179 7.23 2.57 36.84
C PRO A 179 6.10 3.27 37.59
N GLY A 180 5.01 3.60 36.88
CA GLY A 180 3.85 4.26 37.49
C GLY A 180 4.14 5.71 37.85
N GLY A 181 3.35 6.66 37.35
CA GLY A 181 3.50 8.07 37.76
C GLY A 181 3.15 8.31 39.23
N ILE A 182 2.33 7.43 39.83
CA ILE A 182 2.01 7.47 41.25
C ILE A 182 1.94 6.08 41.88
N ILE A 183 1.27 5.11 41.25
CA ILE A 183 1.09 3.76 41.81
C ILE A 183 1.88 2.74 40.99
N TYR A 184 2.72 1.98 41.69
CA TYR A 184 3.26 0.72 41.18
C TYR A 184 2.73 -0.45 42.02
N ALA A 185 1.95 -1.31 41.38
CA ALA A 185 1.35 -2.50 41.98
C ALA A 185 1.98 -3.77 41.39
N ALA A 186 2.64 -4.58 42.22
CA ALA A 186 3.26 -5.84 41.79
C ALA A 186 2.77 -7.06 42.58
N GLU A 187 2.46 -8.15 41.87
CA GLU A 187 2.05 -9.45 42.46
C GLU A 187 0.87 -9.33 43.44
N ASN A 188 -0.16 -8.56 43.09
CA ASN A 188 -1.35 -8.37 43.90
C ASN A 188 -2.53 -9.16 43.33
N LYS A 189 -3.36 -9.79 44.19
CA LYS A 189 -4.53 -10.55 43.73
C LYS A 189 -5.64 -9.62 43.25
N VAL A 190 -6.10 -8.70 44.10
CA VAL A 190 -7.22 -7.79 43.80
C VAL A 190 -6.94 -6.38 44.30
N ILE A 191 -7.12 -5.41 43.42
CA ILE A 191 -7.09 -3.98 43.73
C ILE A 191 -8.41 -3.36 43.32
N ASN A 192 -9.13 -2.76 44.28
CA ASN A 192 -10.37 -2.04 44.06
C ASN A 192 -10.11 -0.55 44.27
N ILE A 193 -10.43 0.29 43.27
CA ILE A 193 -10.36 1.74 43.39
C ILE A 193 -11.74 2.33 43.09
N LEU A 194 -12.28 3.07 44.05
CA LEU A 194 -13.62 3.61 44.04
C LEU A 194 -13.59 5.12 44.26
N ASN A 195 -14.45 5.86 43.54
CA ASN A 195 -14.69 7.29 43.74
C ASN A 195 -13.41 8.13 43.89
N SER A 196 -12.41 7.88 43.04
CA SER A 196 -11.06 8.43 43.18
C SER A 196 -10.58 9.14 41.91
N ILE A 197 -9.66 10.09 42.08
CA ILE A 197 -9.19 10.97 41.00
C ILE A 197 -7.67 10.85 40.84
N PHE A 198 -7.24 10.63 39.59
CA PHE A 198 -5.86 10.66 39.13
C PHE A 198 -5.73 11.76 38.07
N TYR A 199 -5.12 12.89 38.46
CA TYR A 199 -5.05 14.08 37.63
C TYR A 199 -3.62 14.58 37.46
N LEU A 200 -3.18 14.79 36.22
CA LEU A 200 -1.85 15.33 35.89
C LEU A 200 -0.66 14.52 36.47
N ASN A 201 -0.81 13.20 36.67
CA ASN A 201 0.31 12.37 37.10
C ASN A 201 1.19 11.99 35.89
N GLN A 202 2.50 11.88 36.11
CA GLN A 202 3.46 11.68 35.04
C GLN A 202 4.48 10.60 35.41
N CYS A 203 4.70 9.68 34.47
CA CYS A 203 5.87 8.80 34.45
C CYS A 203 6.77 9.24 33.30
N LEU A 204 8.03 9.57 33.59
CA LEU A 204 8.95 10.09 32.58
C LEU A 204 9.70 8.95 31.88
N ALA A 205 10.30 8.00 32.60
CA ALA A 205 11.17 7.00 31.97
C ALA A 205 10.49 5.68 31.58
N LEU A 206 9.49 5.23 32.34
CA LEU A 206 8.86 3.91 32.17
C LEU A 206 7.36 4.04 31.89
N ASN A 207 6.63 2.94 32.06
CA ASN A 207 5.24 2.79 31.70
C ASN A 207 4.26 3.24 32.79
N GLY A 208 3.02 3.54 32.37
CA GLY A 208 1.89 3.82 33.28
C GLY A 208 1.95 5.25 33.83
N GLY A 209 1.35 6.22 33.15
CA GLY A 209 1.45 7.63 33.56
C GLY A 209 0.81 7.95 34.91
N ALA A 210 -0.11 7.12 35.40
CA ALA A 210 -0.57 7.14 36.78
C ALA A 210 -0.34 5.79 37.47
N ILE A 211 -0.85 4.71 36.88
CA ILE A 211 -0.87 3.38 37.50
C ILE A 211 -0.12 2.39 36.61
N PHE A 212 0.80 1.64 37.21
CA PHE A 212 1.44 0.49 36.58
C PHE A 212 1.13 -0.76 37.41
N VAL A 213 0.51 -1.76 36.79
CA VAL A 213 0.21 -3.06 37.41
C VAL A 213 0.95 -4.16 36.69
N GLN A 214 1.72 -4.96 37.43
CA GLN A 214 2.45 -6.10 36.89
C GLN A 214 2.27 -7.32 37.78
N ASN A 215 1.84 -8.42 37.16
CA ASN A 215 1.84 -9.72 37.81
C ASN A 215 2.56 -10.75 36.95
N THR A 216 3.39 -11.58 37.55
CA THR A 216 4.17 -12.61 36.87
C THR A 216 3.85 -14.00 37.40
N ILE A 217 3.36 -14.10 38.64
CA ILE A 217 3.04 -15.38 39.29
C ILE A 217 1.61 -15.83 38.95
N GLN A 218 0.63 -14.94 39.10
CA GLN A 218 -0.78 -15.21 38.87
C GLN A 218 -1.46 -14.00 38.23
N THR A 219 -2.56 -14.21 37.51
CA THR A 219 -3.31 -13.08 36.94
C THR A 219 -3.95 -12.24 38.05
N GLY A 220 -3.63 -10.95 38.08
CA GLY A 220 -4.23 -9.99 39.03
C GLY A 220 -5.52 -9.38 38.50
N ILE A 221 -6.30 -8.76 39.38
CA ILE A 221 -7.54 -8.05 39.03
C ILE A 221 -7.47 -6.60 39.52
N LEU A 222 -7.61 -5.66 38.60
CA LEU A 222 -7.83 -4.24 38.90
C LEU A 222 -9.31 -3.91 38.64
N LYS A 223 -10.03 -3.44 39.66
CA LYS A 223 -11.42 -2.99 39.55
C LYS A 223 -11.51 -1.49 39.77
N LEU A 224 -12.03 -0.78 38.78
CA LEU A 224 -12.19 0.67 38.80
C LEU A 224 -13.68 1.01 38.69
N ASN A 225 -14.20 1.76 39.66
CA ASN A 225 -15.58 2.25 39.65
C ASN A 225 -15.62 3.73 40.04
N GLN A 226 -16.34 4.54 39.27
CA GLN A 226 -16.44 5.99 39.51
C GLN A 226 -15.06 6.66 39.59
N ILE A 227 -14.13 6.28 38.70
CA ILE A 227 -12.79 6.87 38.67
C ILE A 227 -12.72 8.03 37.68
N GLN A 228 -11.74 8.91 37.87
CA GLN A 228 -11.33 9.90 36.88
C GLN A 228 -9.82 9.81 36.64
N LEU A 229 -9.40 9.39 35.45
CA LEU A 229 -8.01 9.36 34.99
C LEU A 229 -7.85 10.42 33.91
N ILE A 230 -7.41 11.61 34.32
CA ILE A 230 -7.41 12.80 33.47
C ILE A 230 -6.00 13.39 33.32
N SER A 231 -5.57 13.62 32.09
CA SER A 231 -4.30 14.30 31.77
C SER A 231 -3.05 13.65 32.36
N ASN A 232 -3.07 12.33 32.56
CA ASN A 232 -1.89 11.57 32.98
C ASN A 232 -1.01 11.27 31.77
N LYS A 233 0.31 11.13 31.99
CA LYS A 233 1.28 11.01 30.90
C LYS A 233 2.34 9.95 31.16
N ALA A 234 2.56 9.08 30.17
CA ALA A 234 3.74 8.24 30.03
C ALA A 234 4.49 8.70 28.77
N ILE A 235 5.21 9.82 28.87
CA ILE A 235 5.61 10.63 27.71
C ILE A 235 6.43 9.83 26.69
N TYR A 236 7.32 8.97 27.17
CA TYR A 236 8.24 8.20 26.34
C TYR A 236 7.90 6.70 26.29
N SER A 237 6.76 6.30 26.84
CA SER A 237 6.44 4.90 27.10
C SER A 237 4.96 4.57 26.84
N SER A 238 4.46 3.45 27.37
CA SER A 238 3.10 2.96 27.12
C SER A 238 2.15 3.19 28.30
N GLY A 239 0.85 3.29 28.01
CA GLY A 239 -0.22 3.39 29.01
C GLY A 239 -0.28 4.77 29.68
N GLY A 240 -0.84 5.76 28.98
CA GLY A 240 -0.77 7.16 29.43
C GLY A 240 -1.42 7.42 30.78
N ALA A 241 -2.45 6.65 31.13
CA ALA A 241 -2.97 6.56 32.49
C ALA A 241 -2.59 5.24 33.16
N ILE A 242 -2.87 4.12 32.51
CA ILE A 242 -2.69 2.78 33.08
C ILE A 242 -1.85 1.90 32.16
N TYR A 243 -0.87 1.22 32.74
CA TYR A 243 -0.21 0.07 32.12
C TYR A 243 -0.56 -1.21 32.90
N LEU A 244 -0.93 -2.27 32.18
CA LEU A 244 -1.30 -3.57 32.73
C LEU A 244 -0.47 -4.70 32.11
N GLN A 245 0.10 -5.54 32.97
CA GLN A 245 0.71 -6.81 32.56
C GLN A 245 0.10 -7.96 33.33
N ASN A 246 -0.38 -8.97 32.59
CA ASN A 246 -1.00 -10.18 33.14
C ASN A 246 -2.09 -9.86 34.18
N SER A 247 -2.95 -8.90 33.88
CA SER A 247 -3.96 -8.40 34.82
C SER A 247 -5.25 -8.12 34.09
N ASN A 248 -6.36 -8.61 34.63
CA ASN A 248 -7.68 -8.22 34.15
C ASN A 248 -8.03 -6.84 34.72
N LEU A 249 -8.59 -5.97 33.87
CA LEU A 249 -9.15 -4.70 34.28
C LEU A 249 -10.67 -4.70 34.04
N ILE A 250 -11.40 -4.47 35.12
CA ILE A 250 -12.85 -4.29 35.15
C ILE A 250 -13.11 -2.82 35.45
N MET A 251 -13.86 -2.14 34.59
CA MET A 251 -14.11 -0.69 34.70
C MET A 251 -15.58 -0.36 34.46
N GLN A 252 -16.14 0.50 35.32
CA GLN A 252 -17.51 1.01 35.18
C GLN A 252 -17.64 2.45 35.70
N ASN A 253 -18.60 3.21 35.15
CA ASN A 253 -18.92 4.59 35.54
C ASN A 253 -17.69 5.53 35.58
N SER A 254 -16.71 5.31 34.72
CA SER A 254 -15.38 5.92 34.84
C SER A 254 -15.01 6.79 33.65
N VAL A 255 -14.14 7.78 33.88
CA VAL A 255 -13.67 8.69 32.82
C VAL A 255 -12.16 8.54 32.64
N VAL A 256 -11.73 8.27 31.40
CA VAL A 256 -10.33 8.25 30.98
C VAL A 256 -10.17 9.25 29.86
N SER A 257 -9.59 10.43 30.15
CA SER A 257 -9.53 11.50 29.17
C SER A 257 -8.24 12.30 29.14
N SER A 258 -7.88 12.78 27.95
CA SER A 258 -6.74 13.69 27.75
C SER A 258 -5.39 13.09 28.20
N ASN A 259 -5.28 11.76 28.27
CA ASN A 259 -4.06 11.07 28.65
C ASN A 259 -3.13 10.91 27.43
N LEU A 260 -1.82 10.83 27.68
CA LEU A 260 -0.80 10.80 26.63
C LEU A 260 0.20 9.67 26.85
N ALA A 261 0.43 8.87 25.81
CA ALA A 261 1.52 7.90 25.73
C ALA A 261 2.01 7.71 24.29
N GLN A 262 3.09 6.95 24.14
CA GLN A 262 3.54 6.48 22.84
C GLN A 262 2.60 5.38 22.33
N ILE A 263 2.20 4.46 23.21
CA ILE A 263 1.28 3.37 22.90
C ILE A 263 0.19 3.30 23.96
N GLY A 264 -1.08 3.21 23.56
CA GLY A 264 -2.21 3.15 24.49
C GLY A 264 -2.36 4.45 25.28
N GLY A 265 -2.85 5.50 24.61
CA GLY A 265 -2.93 6.86 25.13
C GLY A 265 -3.64 6.95 26.49
N GLY A 266 -4.69 6.16 26.70
CA GLY A 266 -5.30 5.96 28.01
C GLY A 266 -4.73 4.74 28.72
N ILE A 267 -4.96 3.56 28.15
CA ILE A 267 -4.67 2.27 28.78
C ILE A 267 -3.84 1.43 27.82
N TYR A 268 -2.78 0.80 28.34
CA TYR A 268 -2.04 -0.23 27.63
C TYR A 268 -2.08 -1.55 28.41
N TYR A 269 -2.27 -2.67 27.73
CA TYR A 269 -2.36 -3.98 28.36
C TYR A 269 -1.63 -5.08 27.59
N THR A 270 -1.14 -6.09 28.31
CA THR A 270 -0.47 -7.27 27.74
C THR A 270 -0.94 -8.57 28.39
N GLN A 271 -0.91 -9.66 27.62
CA GLN A 271 -1.24 -11.05 28.00
C GLN A 271 -2.72 -11.32 28.29
N ILE A 272 -3.39 -10.44 29.04
CA ILE A 272 -4.81 -10.56 29.40
C ILE A 272 -5.59 -9.37 28.82
N VAL A 273 -6.62 -9.66 28.02
CA VAL A 273 -7.57 -8.66 27.53
C VAL A 273 -8.43 -8.19 28.71
N PRO A 274 -8.51 -6.87 28.97
CA PRO A 274 -9.41 -6.32 29.98
C PRO A 274 -10.87 -6.67 29.70
N GLN A 275 -11.62 -7.01 30.75
CA GLN A 275 -13.04 -7.33 30.62
C GLN A 275 -13.84 -6.23 29.93
N PHE A 276 -13.54 -4.96 30.22
CA PHE A 276 -14.28 -3.85 29.61
C PHE A 276 -14.07 -3.76 28.09
N ILE A 277 -12.96 -4.27 27.54
CA ILE A 277 -12.73 -4.32 26.09
C ILE A 277 -13.63 -5.39 25.45
N ILE A 278 -13.77 -6.55 26.10
CA ILE A 278 -14.70 -7.60 25.68
C ILE A 278 -16.13 -7.09 25.73
N ASP A 279 -16.50 -6.37 26.80
CA ASP A 279 -17.81 -5.74 26.94
C ASP A 279 -18.06 -4.74 25.80
N LEU A 280 -17.07 -3.90 25.46
CA LEU A 280 -17.16 -2.95 24.34
C LEU A 280 -17.38 -3.63 22.98
N GLN A 281 -16.72 -4.78 22.72
CA GLN A 281 -16.96 -5.58 21.52
C GLN A 281 -18.41 -6.09 21.44
N SER A 282 -19.05 -6.31 22.59
CA SER A 282 -20.48 -6.65 22.70
C SER A 282 -21.40 -5.42 22.78
N SER A 283 -20.90 -4.22 22.48
CA SER A 283 -21.63 -2.95 22.58
C SER A 283 -22.07 -2.57 24.01
N ILE A 284 -21.38 -3.06 25.04
CA ILE A 284 -21.61 -2.75 26.45
C ILE A 284 -20.48 -1.84 26.95
N ASN A 285 -20.79 -0.58 27.25
CA ASN A 285 -19.79 0.42 27.67
C ASN A 285 -19.72 0.61 29.21
N ASN A 286 -20.64 0.05 29.99
CA ASN A 286 -20.68 0.19 31.46
C ASN A 286 -20.58 1.65 31.96
N ASN A 287 -21.15 2.62 31.23
CA ASN A 287 -21.08 4.07 31.50
C ASN A 287 -19.64 4.63 31.57
N ASN A 288 -18.69 4.04 30.86
CA ASN A 288 -17.34 4.58 30.77
C ASN A 288 -17.25 5.64 29.66
N THR A 289 -16.34 6.60 29.83
CA THR A 289 -16.05 7.63 28.84
C THR A 289 -14.56 7.66 28.51
N PHE A 290 -14.24 7.48 27.24
CA PHE A 290 -12.88 7.55 26.71
C PHE A 290 -12.84 8.67 25.68
N LYS A 291 -12.06 9.72 25.93
CA LYS A 291 -12.02 10.89 25.03
C LYS A 291 -10.68 11.60 25.06
N ASP A 292 -10.30 12.19 23.94
CA ASP A 292 -9.13 13.06 23.82
C ASP A 292 -7.81 12.41 24.26
N ASN A 293 -7.76 11.08 24.36
CA ASN A 293 -6.53 10.36 24.66
C ASN A 293 -5.67 10.28 23.40
N VAL A 294 -4.35 10.24 23.57
CA VAL A 294 -3.39 10.26 22.47
C VAL A 294 -2.35 9.16 22.67
N GLY A 295 -2.41 8.15 21.82
CA GLY A 295 -1.30 7.25 21.52
C GLY A 295 -0.56 7.74 20.27
N ARG A 296 0.71 8.11 20.39
CA ARG A 296 1.48 8.68 19.27
C ARG A 296 1.77 7.67 18.17
N ILE A 297 2.04 6.43 18.54
CA ILE A 297 2.41 5.34 17.63
C ILE A 297 1.17 4.53 17.23
N PHE A 298 0.44 4.00 18.21
CA PHE A 298 -0.86 3.37 18.06
C PHE A 298 -1.58 3.29 19.42
N GLY A 299 -2.85 2.89 19.40
CA GLY A 299 -3.73 2.78 20.55
C GLY A 299 -4.14 4.13 21.09
N GLN A 300 -5.18 4.73 20.51
CA GLN A 300 -5.61 6.08 20.86
C GLN A 300 -6.12 6.14 22.30
N ASN A 301 -7.11 5.31 22.63
CA ASN A 301 -7.58 5.13 24.01
C ASN A 301 -6.98 3.87 24.62
N PHE A 302 -6.89 2.78 23.85
CA PHE A 302 -6.45 1.47 24.31
C PHE A 302 -5.38 0.92 23.38
N GLY A 303 -4.35 0.33 23.95
CA GLY A 303 -3.31 -0.33 23.17
C GLY A 303 -2.96 -1.70 23.73
N SER A 304 -2.66 -2.62 22.82
CA SER A 304 -2.05 -3.90 23.16
C SER A 304 -1.11 -4.35 22.05
N THR A 305 -1.64 -5.02 21.01
CA THR A 305 -0.87 -5.41 19.83
C THR A 305 -1.62 -5.00 18.58
N LEU A 306 -0.89 -4.91 17.47
CA LEU A 306 -1.48 -4.75 16.13
C LEU A 306 -2.28 -6.01 15.78
N ARG A 307 -3.35 -5.83 15.01
CA ARG A 307 -4.39 -6.84 14.76
C ARG A 307 -4.56 -7.19 13.28
N LYS A 308 -4.40 -6.20 12.39
CA LYS A 308 -4.81 -6.33 10.99
C LYS A 308 -3.80 -5.70 10.04
N VAL A 309 -3.56 -6.35 8.91
CA VAL A 309 -2.86 -5.76 7.76
C VAL A 309 -3.92 -5.13 6.85
N TYR A 310 -3.68 -3.89 6.42
CA TYR A 310 -4.58 -3.14 5.56
C TYR A 310 -3.81 -2.49 4.41
N ILE A 311 -4.41 -2.44 3.22
CA ILE A 311 -3.91 -1.66 2.09
C ILE A 311 -5.11 -1.16 1.28
N ASP A 312 -5.04 0.09 0.85
CA ASP A 312 -5.99 0.65 -0.11
C ASP A 312 -5.69 0.12 -1.52
N LEU A 313 -6.73 -0.22 -2.29
CA LEU A 313 -6.59 -0.73 -3.65
C LEU A 313 -5.85 0.24 -4.58
N ASP A 314 -5.96 1.54 -4.35
CA ASP A 314 -5.27 2.55 -5.16
C ASP A 314 -3.75 2.51 -4.97
N ASN A 315 -3.28 2.02 -3.81
CA ASN A 315 -1.86 1.89 -3.52
C ASN A 315 -1.23 0.57 -4.04
N ILE A 316 -2.00 -0.25 -4.76
CA ILE A 316 -1.50 -1.45 -5.43
C ILE A 316 -1.19 -1.11 -6.88
N GLU A 317 0.08 -1.03 -7.23
CA GLU A 317 0.53 -0.67 -8.57
C GLU A 317 1.21 -1.85 -9.27
N ALA A 318 1.22 -1.84 -10.60
CA ALA A 318 1.95 -2.82 -11.40
C ALA A 318 2.48 -2.17 -12.67
N SER A 319 3.47 -2.79 -13.32
CA SER A 319 4.04 -2.30 -14.58
C SER A 319 3.03 -2.23 -15.73
N ILE A 320 1.89 -2.92 -15.59
CA ILE A 320 0.79 -2.96 -16.56
C ILE A 320 -0.52 -2.59 -15.82
N LYS A 321 -1.50 -2.09 -16.57
CA LYS A 321 -2.86 -1.87 -16.06
C LYS A 321 -3.47 -3.18 -15.55
N ILE A 322 -3.77 -3.23 -14.25
CA ILE A 322 -4.40 -4.38 -13.57
C ILE A 322 -5.80 -4.00 -13.07
N LEU A 323 -6.67 -5.01 -12.93
CA LEU A 323 -7.98 -4.85 -12.30
C LEU A 323 -7.92 -5.35 -10.86
N LYS A 324 -8.42 -4.53 -9.93
CA LYS A 324 -8.32 -4.74 -8.48
C LYS A 324 -9.71 -4.68 -7.85
N THR A 325 -10.12 -5.71 -7.11
CA THR A 325 -11.42 -5.76 -6.42
C THR A 325 -11.30 -6.48 -5.08
N ILE A 326 -12.10 -6.12 -4.08
CA ILE A 326 -12.15 -6.85 -2.80
C ILE A 326 -13.32 -7.84 -2.84
N GLN A 327 -13.07 -9.09 -2.46
CA GLN A 327 -14.08 -10.12 -2.29
C GLN A 327 -13.67 -11.08 -1.16
N ASP A 328 -14.59 -11.34 -0.23
CA ASP A 328 -14.39 -12.26 0.91
C ASP A 328 -13.10 -11.98 1.71
N ASP A 329 -12.89 -10.72 2.09
CA ASP A 329 -11.68 -10.22 2.78
C ASP A 329 -10.34 -10.51 2.04
N SER A 330 -10.42 -10.84 0.75
CA SER A 330 -9.27 -11.04 -0.13
C SER A 330 -9.25 -10.03 -1.27
N ILE A 331 -8.06 -9.58 -1.63
CA ILE A 331 -7.84 -8.70 -2.77
C ILE A 331 -7.72 -9.59 -4.01
N LEU A 332 -8.53 -9.36 -5.03
CA LEU A 332 -8.42 -10.02 -6.32
C LEU A 332 -7.69 -9.10 -7.29
N ILE A 333 -6.59 -9.60 -7.85
CA ILE A 333 -5.79 -8.92 -8.88
C ILE A 333 -5.94 -9.72 -10.17
N LYS A 334 -6.57 -9.11 -11.17
CA LYS A 334 -6.76 -9.70 -12.51
C LYS A 334 -5.95 -8.93 -13.55
N GLN A 335 -5.78 -9.54 -14.72
CA GLN A 335 -4.98 -9.01 -15.82
C GLN A 335 -3.49 -8.89 -15.50
N PHE A 336 -3.00 -9.80 -14.66
CA PHE A 336 -1.59 -9.85 -14.30
C PHE A 336 -0.85 -10.84 -15.20
N LYS A 337 0.35 -10.49 -15.67
CA LYS A 337 1.17 -11.38 -16.49
C LYS A 337 2.37 -11.88 -15.69
N SER A 338 2.74 -13.14 -15.93
CA SER A 338 3.92 -13.72 -15.30
C SER A 338 5.20 -13.01 -15.76
N GLY A 339 6.11 -12.73 -14.83
CA GLY A 339 7.32 -11.95 -15.02
C GLY A 339 7.17 -10.47 -14.64
N ASN A 340 5.95 -9.97 -14.45
CA ASN A 340 5.73 -8.58 -14.06
C ASN A 340 5.95 -8.35 -12.57
N GLN A 341 6.17 -7.08 -12.23
CA GLN A 341 6.25 -6.59 -10.86
C GLN A 341 4.90 -6.01 -10.41
N ILE A 342 4.52 -6.33 -9.18
CA ILE A 342 3.47 -5.69 -8.42
C ILE A 342 4.07 -5.00 -7.19
N SER A 343 3.65 -3.77 -6.95
CA SER A 343 4.08 -2.92 -5.85
C SER A 343 2.90 -2.71 -4.91
N PHE A 344 3.04 -3.16 -3.66
CA PHE A 344 2.10 -2.86 -2.57
C PHE A 344 2.65 -1.66 -1.81
N LYS A 345 2.19 -0.46 -2.14
CA LYS A 345 2.59 0.77 -1.47
C LYS A 345 1.70 1.01 -0.25
N LYS A 346 2.24 1.73 0.74
CA LYS A 346 1.50 2.18 1.93
C LYS A 346 0.71 1.06 2.64
N VAL A 347 1.28 -0.14 2.73
CA VAL A 347 0.72 -1.22 3.57
C VAL A 347 0.71 -0.74 5.02
N GLN A 348 -0.42 -0.89 5.68
CA GLN A 348 -0.67 -0.41 7.03
C GLN A 348 -0.92 -1.57 7.99
N LEU A 349 -0.56 -1.35 9.24
CA LEU A 349 -0.91 -2.23 10.35
C LEU A 349 -1.88 -1.47 11.25
N LEU A 350 -3.02 -2.07 11.56
CA LEU A 350 -4.05 -1.46 12.37
C LEU A 350 -4.05 -2.09 13.77
N ASP A 351 -4.33 -1.27 14.78
CA ASP A 351 -4.53 -1.73 16.15
C ASP A 351 -5.97 -2.23 16.41
N GLU A 352 -6.30 -2.43 17.68
CA GLU A 352 -7.62 -2.90 18.11
C GLU A 352 -8.74 -1.86 18.03
N GLU A 353 -8.40 -0.59 17.84
CA GLU A 353 -9.33 0.50 17.59
C GLU A 353 -9.37 0.87 16.09
N GLU A 354 -8.82 0.01 15.22
CA GLU A 354 -8.66 0.23 13.77
C GLU A 354 -7.80 1.44 13.39
N ASN A 355 -7.01 1.97 14.32
CA ASN A 355 -6.13 3.09 14.04
C ASN A 355 -4.85 2.62 13.32
N PRO A 356 -4.37 3.38 12.32
CA PRO A 356 -3.15 3.04 11.61
C PRO A 356 -1.91 3.29 12.47
N LEU A 357 -0.93 2.42 12.29
CA LEU A 357 0.41 2.55 12.87
C LEU A 357 1.08 3.84 12.36
N LYS A 358 1.63 4.60 13.30
CA LYS A 358 2.46 5.77 13.03
C LYS A 358 3.86 5.50 13.55
N LEU A 359 4.84 5.44 12.66
CA LEU A 359 6.24 5.27 13.05
C LEU A 359 7.01 6.58 12.98
N LEU A 360 7.86 6.77 13.99
CA LEU A 360 8.86 7.82 14.04
C LEU A 360 10.09 7.39 13.23
N ASP A 361 10.84 8.37 12.73
CA ASP A 361 12.15 8.09 12.13
C ASP A 361 13.10 7.53 13.20
N PHE A 362 13.67 6.36 12.95
CA PHE A 362 14.61 5.67 13.83
C PHE A 362 15.86 6.50 14.16
N ASN A 363 16.25 7.43 13.28
CA ASN A 363 17.40 8.30 13.48
C ASN A 363 17.05 9.62 14.19
N SER A 364 15.77 9.84 14.51
CA SER A 364 15.33 11.05 15.19
C SER A 364 15.77 11.07 16.65
N THR A 365 15.97 12.28 17.18
CA THR A 365 16.18 12.50 18.62
C THR A 365 14.95 12.09 19.44
N GLU A 366 13.76 12.04 18.85
CA GLU A 366 12.54 11.58 19.51
C GLU A 366 12.58 10.06 19.75
N PHE A 367 13.10 9.27 18.79
CA PHE A 367 13.20 7.82 18.93
C PHE A 367 14.15 7.41 20.07
N SER A 368 15.29 8.09 20.23
CA SER A 368 16.27 7.78 21.27
C SER A 368 15.79 8.10 22.69
N GLN A 369 14.76 8.94 22.83
CA GLN A 369 14.14 9.25 24.12
C GLN A 369 13.10 8.22 24.56
N LEU A 370 12.60 7.39 23.65
CA LEU A 370 11.59 6.36 23.95
C LEU A 370 12.13 5.34 24.96
N SER A 371 11.23 4.70 25.72
CA SER A 371 11.60 3.61 26.61
C SER A 371 12.04 2.36 25.83
N ASN A 372 12.93 1.56 26.42
CA ASN A 372 13.56 0.41 25.74
C ASN A 372 12.57 -0.61 25.19
N ASP A 373 11.46 -0.83 25.90
CA ASP A 373 10.36 -1.70 25.50
C ASP A 373 9.63 -1.18 24.25
N VAL A 374 9.36 0.13 24.19
CA VAL A 374 8.75 0.77 23.02
C VAL A 374 9.71 0.73 21.82
N GLN A 375 10.99 1.05 22.03
CA GLN A 375 12.00 0.96 20.96
C GLN A 375 12.09 -0.47 20.40
N SER A 376 12.17 -1.47 21.28
CA SER A 376 12.26 -2.88 20.89
C SER A 376 11.03 -3.33 20.11
N LEU A 377 9.84 -2.93 20.55
CA LEU A 377 8.59 -3.25 19.83
C LEU A 377 8.63 -2.68 18.41
N ILE A 378 8.94 -1.39 18.24
CA ILE A 378 8.94 -0.74 16.93
C ILE A 378 9.96 -1.39 15.98
N GLN A 379 11.17 -1.69 16.47
CA GLN A 379 12.24 -2.31 15.66
C GLN A 379 11.91 -3.72 15.17
N GLN A 380 10.98 -4.41 15.84
CA GLN A 380 10.49 -5.73 15.46
C GLN A 380 9.37 -5.68 14.41
N ILE A 381 8.70 -4.53 14.26
CA ILE A 381 7.62 -4.39 13.29
C ILE A 381 8.19 -4.52 11.87
N SER A 382 7.61 -5.45 11.11
CA SER A 382 7.94 -5.67 9.71
C SER A 382 6.74 -6.23 8.98
N VAL A 383 6.74 -6.05 7.65
CA VAL A 383 5.77 -6.68 6.76
C VAL A 383 6.55 -7.48 5.72
N SER A 384 6.05 -8.66 5.38
CA SER A 384 6.58 -9.48 4.32
C SER A 384 5.47 -10.07 3.45
N VAL A 385 5.85 -10.56 2.28
CA VAL A 385 4.96 -11.29 1.37
C VAL A 385 5.39 -12.75 1.37
N THR A 386 4.46 -13.64 1.66
CA THR A 386 4.64 -15.09 1.58
C THR A 386 3.69 -15.70 0.57
N TRP A 387 4.00 -16.91 0.10
CA TRP A 387 3.21 -17.65 -0.87
C TRP A 387 3.37 -19.16 -0.62
N GLU A 388 2.66 -19.99 -1.37
CA GLU A 388 2.73 -21.45 -1.29
C GLU A 388 4.09 -21.97 -1.78
N GLN A 389 5.01 -22.23 -0.84
CA GLN A 389 6.38 -22.68 -1.15
C GLN A 389 6.47 -24.15 -1.58
N GLU A 390 5.45 -24.97 -1.32
CA GLU A 390 5.40 -26.36 -1.77
C GLU A 390 5.34 -26.44 -3.31
N ASN A 391 4.74 -25.43 -3.94
CA ASN A 391 4.64 -25.35 -5.38
C ASN A 391 5.93 -24.77 -5.99
N GLN A 392 6.85 -25.65 -6.38
CA GLN A 392 8.12 -25.26 -7.01
C GLN A 392 7.99 -24.49 -8.33
N GLN A 393 6.79 -24.39 -8.91
CA GLN A 393 6.53 -23.60 -10.11
C GLN A 393 6.31 -22.11 -9.82
N ILE A 394 6.10 -21.72 -8.56
CA ILE A 394 5.92 -20.33 -8.13
C ILE A 394 7.25 -19.79 -7.62
N GLN A 395 7.71 -18.69 -8.20
CA GLN A 395 8.88 -17.97 -7.72
C GLN A 395 8.55 -16.48 -7.60
N CYS A 396 8.73 -15.91 -6.42
CA CYS A 396 8.62 -14.47 -6.21
C CYS A 396 10.00 -13.91 -5.84
N VAL A 397 10.38 -12.78 -6.41
CA VAL A 397 11.65 -12.08 -6.14
C VAL A 397 11.39 -10.58 -5.96
N GLY A 398 12.37 -9.84 -5.44
CA GLY A 398 12.27 -8.41 -5.17
C GLY A 398 12.35 -8.09 -3.68
N GLN A 399 11.69 -7.01 -3.26
CA GLN A 399 11.61 -6.59 -1.87
C GLN A 399 10.45 -7.30 -1.17
N LEU A 400 10.67 -8.56 -0.81
CA LEU A 400 9.68 -9.45 -0.19
C LEU A 400 9.46 -9.20 1.30
N GLN A 401 10.37 -8.46 1.96
CA GLN A 401 10.24 -8.06 3.35
C GLN A 401 10.77 -6.64 3.51
N THR A 402 10.11 -5.85 4.36
CA THR A 402 10.58 -4.53 4.71
C THR A 402 10.34 -4.19 6.19
N LYS A 403 11.23 -3.34 6.71
CA LYS A 403 11.05 -2.60 7.97
C LYS A 403 10.97 -1.09 7.74
N SER A 404 11.24 -0.63 6.53
CA SER A 404 11.18 0.80 6.20
C SER A 404 9.72 1.23 6.12
N PHE A 405 9.40 2.27 6.88
CA PHE A 405 8.08 2.88 6.91
C PHE A 405 8.20 4.30 6.36
N THR A 406 7.69 4.50 5.14
CA THR A 406 7.83 5.76 4.38
C THR A 406 6.47 6.17 3.85
N ASP A 407 6.21 7.47 3.75
CA ASP A 407 4.94 8.03 3.25
C ASP A 407 3.69 7.49 3.97
N GLY A 408 3.83 7.16 5.26
CA GLY A 408 2.74 6.62 6.06
C GLY A 408 2.38 5.19 5.68
N GLY A 409 3.35 4.30 5.42
CA GLY A 409 3.14 2.86 5.34
C GLY A 409 4.38 2.07 4.91
N PHE A 410 4.26 0.75 4.86
CA PHE A 410 5.30 -0.15 4.33
C PHE A 410 5.15 -0.29 2.81
N SER A 411 6.27 -0.47 2.11
CA SER A 411 6.27 -0.71 0.66
C SER A 411 6.95 -2.04 0.33
N LEU A 412 6.29 -2.84 -0.50
CA LEU A 412 6.76 -4.15 -0.93
C LEU A 412 6.70 -4.23 -2.45
N ASP A 413 7.77 -4.73 -3.06
CA ASP A 413 7.91 -4.87 -4.50
C ASP A 413 8.14 -6.34 -4.83
N VAL A 414 7.17 -6.95 -5.51
CA VAL A 414 7.14 -8.39 -5.77
C VAL A 414 7.08 -8.63 -7.27
N GLN A 415 8.12 -9.23 -7.83
CA GLN A 415 8.10 -9.76 -9.18
C GLN A 415 7.72 -11.24 -9.14
N ILE A 416 6.66 -11.60 -9.88
CA ILE A 416 6.02 -12.92 -9.75
C ILE A 416 6.27 -13.73 -11.02
N PHE A 417 6.81 -14.93 -10.86
CA PHE A 417 7.02 -15.91 -11.91
C PHE A 417 6.15 -17.14 -11.65
N TYR A 418 5.17 -17.38 -12.51
CA TYR A 418 4.28 -18.54 -12.45
C TYR A 418 3.70 -18.92 -13.83
N LYS A 419 3.04 -20.07 -13.94
CA LYS A 419 2.47 -20.53 -15.21
C LYS A 419 1.34 -19.60 -15.71
N PRO A 420 1.23 -19.31 -17.01
CA PRO A 420 0.08 -18.58 -17.55
C PRO A 420 -1.26 -19.29 -17.30
N ILE A 421 -2.36 -18.54 -17.33
CA ILE A 421 -3.74 -19.06 -17.14
C ILE A 421 -3.86 -19.86 -15.84
N SER A 422 -3.47 -19.23 -14.74
CA SER A 422 -3.46 -19.85 -13.42
C SER A 422 -3.71 -18.80 -12.34
N ASN A 423 -3.81 -19.24 -11.09
CA ASN A 423 -3.93 -18.32 -9.97
C ASN A 423 -2.99 -18.72 -8.83
N MET A 424 -2.63 -17.74 -8.03
CA MET A 424 -1.88 -17.95 -6.80
C MET A 424 -2.34 -16.95 -5.74
N THR A 425 -1.99 -17.22 -4.49
CA THR A 425 -2.26 -16.29 -3.38
C THR A 425 -0.94 -15.77 -2.82
N LEU A 426 -0.82 -14.45 -2.76
CA LEU A 426 0.18 -13.75 -1.98
C LEU A 426 -0.43 -13.39 -0.62
N ASN A 427 0.27 -13.77 0.44
CA ASN A 427 -0.11 -13.46 1.81
C ASN A 427 0.79 -12.33 2.29
N ILE A 428 0.23 -11.13 2.44
CA ILE A 428 0.92 -10.00 3.04
C ILE A 428 0.80 -10.17 4.55
N VAL A 429 1.91 -10.47 5.20
CA VAL A 429 1.95 -10.87 6.61
C VAL A 429 2.77 -9.90 7.44
N SER A 430 2.36 -9.67 8.68
CA SER A 430 3.15 -8.94 9.67
C SER A 430 4.23 -9.82 10.30
N ASN A 431 5.04 -9.26 11.19
CA ASN A 431 5.77 -10.04 12.20
C ASN A 431 4.79 -10.80 13.12
N VAL A 432 5.33 -11.75 13.88
CA VAL A 432 4.54 -12.53 14.84
C VAL A 432 4.17 -11.66 16.03
N PHE A 433 2.88 -11.57 16.33
CA PHE A 433 2.33 -10.93 17.52
C PHE A 433 1.98 -11.96 18.60
N PRO A 434 2.11 -11.59 19.89
CA PRO A 434 1.83 -12.50 20.98
C PRO A 434 0.34 -12.83 21.07
N GLN A 435 0.06 -14.03 21.54
CA GLN A 435 -1.30 -14.45 21.87
C GLN A 435 -1.82 -13.69 23.09
N ILE A 436 -3.10 -13.33 23.08
CA ILE A 436 -3.77 -12.68 24.21
C ILE A 436 -4.99 -13.48 24.64
N LYS A 437 -5.16 -13.63 25.94
CA LYS A 437 -6.23 -14.43 26.57
C LYS A 437 -7.21 -13.54 27.32
N ASP A 438 -8.41 -14.02 27.60
CA ASP A 438 -9.29 -13.43 28.61
C ASP A 438 -8.85 -13.85 30.03
N SER A 439 -9.57 -13.35 31.05
CA SER A 439 -9.31 -13.73 32.44
C SER A 439 -9.62 -15.19 32.78
N ASN A 440 -10.35 -15.90 31.92
CA ASN A 440 -10.70 -17.31 32.09
C ASN A 440 -9.70 -18.24 31.36
N GLY A 441 -8.74 -17.67 30.63
CA GLY A 441 -7.72 -18.40 29.87
C GLY A 441 -8.12 -18.73 28.43
N HIS A 442 -9.30 -18.29 27.95
CA HIS A 442 -9.69 -18.44 26.55
C HIS A 442 -8.87 -17.52 25.66
N ILE A 443 -8.52 -17.99 24.46
CA ILE A 443 -7.76 -17.22 23.48
C ILE A 443 -8.71 -16.25 22.80
N ILE A 444 -8.50 -14.95 23.01
CA ILE A 444 -9.28 -13.90 22.34
C ILE A 444 -8.56 -13.46 21.07
N VAL A 445 -7.23 -13.31 21.15
CA VAL A 445 -6.40 -13.03 19.98
C VAL A 445 -5.46 -14.19 19.77
N ILE A 446 -5.67 -14.88 18.65
CA ILE A 446 -4.79 -15.95 18.17
C ILE A 446 -3.44 -15.29 17.88
N GLY A 447 -2.40 -15.70 18.63
CA GLY A 447 -1.04 -15.26 18.36
C GLY A 447 -0.59 -15.75 16.99
N GLY A 448 0.32 -15.02 16.35
CA GLY A 448 0.73 -15.31 14.98
C GLY A 448 0.91 -14.05 14.15
N GLN A 449 0.95 -14.23 12.84
CA GLN A 449 1.05 -13.11 11.90
C GLN A 449 -0.35 -12.62 11.55
N ALA A 450 -0.56 -11.31 11.54
CA ALA A 450 -1.71 -10.73 10.86
C ALA A 450 -1.50 -10.90 9.36
N GLU A 451 -2.53 -11.34 8.64
CA GLU A 451 -2.45 -11.70 7.23
C GLU A 451 -3.51 -10.97 6.41
N LEU A 452 -3.12 -10.51 5.22
CA LEU A 452 -4.01 -10.05 4.16
C LEU A 452 -3.75 -10.85 2.88
N LYS A 453 -4.78 -11.49 2.35
CA LYS A 453 -4.69 -12.37 1.17
C LYS A 453 -4.92 -11.58 -0.11
N ALA A 454 -3.99 -11.69 -1.04
CA ALA A 454 -4.09 -11.15 -2.39
C ALA A 454 -4.03 -12.29 -3.43
N LYS A 455 -5.15 -12.62 -4.05
CA LYS A 455 -5.25 -13.63 -5.10
C LYS A 455 -4.93 -12.99 -6.46
N VAL A 456 -3.87 -13.47 -7.09
CA VAL A 456 -3.37 -13.00 -8.38
C VAL A 456 -3.78 -13.99 -9.47
N PHE A 457 -4.48 -13.50 -10.50
CA PHE A 457 -4.89 -14.28 -11.67
C PHE A 457 -3.97 -13.96 -12.85
N MET A 458 -3.24 -14.98 -13.29
CA MET A 458 -2.31 -14.93 -14.41
C MET A 458 -3.05 -15.00 -15.74
N GLU A 459 -2.82 -14.02 -16.61
CA GLU A 459 -3.24 -14.04 -18.00
C GLU A 459 -2.25 -14.80 -18.90
N GLN A 460 -2.67 -15.04 -20.14
CA GLN A 460 -1.80 -15.57 -21.17
C GLN A 460 -0.86 -14.48 -21.71
N CYS A 461 0.35 -14.86 -22.15
CA CYS A 461 1.26 -13.91 -22.78
C CYS A 461 0.63 -13.31 -24.06
N SER A 462 0.93 -12.06 -24.36
CA SER A 462 0.45 -11.39 -25.57
C SER A 462 1.37 -11.67 -26.76
N VAL A 463 0.88 -11.41 -27.97
CA VAL A 463 1.72 -11.40 -29.17
C VAL A 463 2.85 -10.38 -28.99
N GLY A 464 4.08 -10.75 -29.35
CA GLY A 464 5.28 -9.96 -29.08
C GLY A 464 6.02 -10.33 -27.80
N GLU A 465 5.43 -11.19 -26.96
CA GLU A 465 6.07 -11.81 -25.81
C GLU A 465 6.36 -13.28 -26.10
N ILE A 466 7.37 -13.85 -25.43
CA ILE A 466 7.73 -15.26 -25.53
C ILE A 466 7.68 -15.93 -24.16
N LEU A 467 7.49 -17.26 -24.17
CA LEU A 467 7.51 -18.08 -22.96
C LEU A 467 8.93 -18.43 -22.58
N VAL A 468 9.45 -17.81 -21.51
CA VAL A 468 10.79 -18.08 -20.99
C VAL A 468 10.69 -18.90 -19.71
N LYS A 469 11.46 -19.99 -19.63
CA LYS A 469 11.53 -20.84 -18.43
C LYS A 469 12.60 -20.32 -17.47
N TYR A 470 12.19 -20.04 -16.24
CA TYR A 470 13.08 -19.70 -15.12
C TYR A 470 13.03 -20.84 -14.11
N GLY A 471 13.97 -21.78 -14.23
CA GLY A 471 13.92 -23.04 -13.46
C GLY A 471 12.65 -23.83 -13.78
N ASN A 472 11.76 -23.97 -12.79
CA ASN A 472 10.46 -24.64 -12.93
C ASN A 472 9.30 -23.66 -13.22
N SER A 473 9.58 -22.36 -13.21
CA SER A 473 8.61 -21.28 -13.42
C SER A 473 8.64 -20.82 -14.89
N ILE A 474 7.57 -20.15 -15.32
CA ILE A 474 7.45 -19.60 -16.69
C ILE A 474 7.18 -18.11 -16.57
N ALA A 475 7.77 -17.28 -17.43
CA ALA A 475 7.47 -15.85 -17.53
C ALA A 475 7.13 -15.47 -18.97
N CYS A 476 6.36 -14.38 -19.10
CA CYS A 476 6.16 -13.69 -20.37
C CYS A 476 7.23 -12.61 -20.50
N GLU A 477 8.20 -12.79 -21.40
CA GLU A 477 9.22 -11.78 -21.67
C GLU A 477 8.94 -11.10 -23.01
N SER A 478 8.88 -9.76 -23.03
CA SER A 478 8.72 -9.00 -24.26
C SER A 478 9.98 -9.10 -25.10
N CYS A 479 9.83 -9.28 -26.42
CA CYS A 479 10.97 -9.30 -27.31
C CYS A 479 11.71 -7.94 -27.30
N PRO A 480 13.03 -7.93 -27.01
CA PRO A 480 13.80 -6.70 -26.92
C PRO A 480 14.01 -6.06 -28.29
N ASP A 481 14.55 -4.84 -28.29
CA ASP A 481 14.88 -4.12 -29.52
C ASP A 481 15.80 -4.94 -30.44
N GLY A 482 15.44 -4.99 -31.72
CA GLY A 482 16.09 -5.83 -32.74
C GLY A 482 15.53 -7.25 -32.85
N LYS A 483 14.49 -7.61 -32.07
CA LYS A 483 13.80 -8.90 -32.17
C LYS A 483 12.28 -8.75 -32.12
N TYR A 484 11.57 -9.75 -32.61
CA TYR A 484 10.10 -9.78 -32.58
C TYR A 484 9.51 -11.19 -32.38
N SER A 485 8.23 -11.24 -32.04
CA SER A 485 7.41 -12.45 -31.98
C SER A 485 6.00 -12.14 -32.50
N LEU A 486 5.50 -12.92 -33.44
CA LEU A 486 4.15 -12.77 -34.02
C LEU A 486 3.20 -13.91 -33.61
N ASN A 487 3.72 -14.99 -33.02
CA ASN A 487 2.92 -16.10 -32.56
C ASN A 487 2.99 -16.22 -31.04
N GLN A 488 1.83 -16.44 -30.42
CA GLN A 488 1.67 -16.52 -28.97
C GLN A 488 2.38 -17.74 -28.34
N ASN A 489 2.72 -18.75 -29.15
CA ASN A 489 3.42 -19.96 -28.71
C ASN A 489 4.93 -19.95 -29.03
N ASP A 490 5.47 -18.82 -29.48
CA ASP A 490 6.89 -18.71 -29.77
C ASP A 490 7.70 -18.80 -28.46
N ASN A 491 8.68 -19.72 -28.44
CA ASN A 491 9.59 -19.91 -27.31
C ASN A 491 10.86 -19.06 -27.43
N GLN A 492 11.08 -18.42 -28.57
CA GLN A 492 12.26 -17.60 -28.87
C GLN A 492 11.87 -16.46 -29.81
N CYS A 493 12.36 -15.26 -29.53
CA CYS A 493 12.16 -14.11 -30.40
C CYS A 493 13.01 -14.26 -31.68
N LYS A 494 12.39 -13.98 -32.83
CA LYS A 494 13.05 -13.94 -34.13
C LYS A 494 13.89 -12.67 -34.26
N LEU A 495 15.00 -12.75 -34.99
CA LEU A 495 15.82 -11.59 -35.31
C LEU A 495 15.10 -10.70 -36.32
N CYS A 496 15.23 -9.38 -36.17
CA CYS A 496 14.68 -8.43 -37.11
C CYS A 496 15.25 -8.68 -38.52
N PRO A 497 14.40 -8.80 -39.56
CA PRO A 497 14.86 -9.03 -40.92
C PRO A 497 15.57 -7.78 -41.47
N ASP A 498 16.48 -7.97 -42.42
CA ASP A 498 17.24 -6.86 -43.05
C ASP A 498 16.33 -5.83 -43.75
N SER A 499 15.11 -6.23 -44.11
CA SER A 499 14.06 -5.39 -44.69
C SER A 499 13.35 -4.48 -43.69
N ALA A 500 13.65 -4.59 -42.40
CA ALA A 500 13.07 -3.78 -41.34
C ALA A 500 14.12 -2.83 -40.74
N LEU A 501 13.69 -1.63 -40.37
CA LEU A 501 14.51 -0.62 -39.70
C LEU A 501 14.68 -0.97 -38.23
N ARG A 502 13.60 -1.44 -37.59
CA ARG A 502 13.55 -1.76 -36.17
C ARG A 502 12.45 -2.78 -35.90
N CYS A 503 12.67 -3.65 -34.93
CA CYS A 503 11.66 -4.58 -34.44
C CYS A 503 11.63 -4.55 -32.91
N ILE A 504 10.44 -4.51 -32.31
CA ILE A 504 10.28 -4.57 -30.85
C ILE A 504 8.93 -5.19 -30.49
N GLY A 505 8.93 -6.19 -29.60
CA GLY A 505 7.71 -6.92 -29.24
C GLY A 505 7.08 -7.60 -30.46
N SER A 506 5.88 -7.19 -30.86
CA SER A 506 5.17 -7.66 -32.05
C SER A 506 5.31 -6.73 -33.26
N ASN A 507 5.91 -5.55 -33.10
CA ASN A 507 5.96 -4.54 -34.14
C ASN A 507 7.22 -4.68 -34.99
N ILE A 508 7.05 -4.68 -36.31
CA ILE A 508 8.12 -4.68 -37.31
C ILE A 508 7.99 -3.38 -38.11
N TYR A 509 8.93 -2.46 -37.91
CA TYR A 509 8.99 -1.20 -38.64
C TYR A 509 9.78 -1.43 -39.93
N LEU A 510 9.08 -1.51 -41.06
CA LEU A 510 9.68 -1.79 -42.37
C LEU A 510 10.48 -0.59 -42.91
N GLN A 511 11.52 -0.87 -43.69
CA GLN A 511 12.23 0.14 -44.49
C GLN A 511 11.42 0.48 -45.76
N ASN A 512 11.61 1.68 -46.29
CA ASN A 512 11.06 2.04 -47.60
C ASN A 512 11.52 1.07 -48.70
N GLY A 513 10.62 0.72 -49.62
CA GLY A 513 10.85 -0.29 -50.66
C GLY A 513 10.33 -1.70 -50.33
N TYR A 514 9.87 -1.93 -49.10
CA TYR A 514 9.34 -3.22 -48.66
C TYR A 514 7.86 -3.13 -48.27
N TRP A 515 7.14 -4.23 -48.47
CA TRP A 515 5.72 -4.36 -48.18
C TRP A 515 5.42 -5.66 -47.44
N ARG A 516 4.41 -5.63 -46.57
CA ARG A 516 3.83 -6.80 -45.92
C ARG A 516 2.31 -6.69 -45.92
N GLU A 517 1.66 -7.85 -45.89
CA GLU A 517 0.19 -7.95 -45.94
C GLU A 517 -0.48 -7.29 -44.73
N ASN A 518 0.02 -7.58 -43.53
CA ASN A 518 -0.52 -7.08 -42.27
C ASN A 518 0.54 -7.14 -41.17
N ASP A 519 0.18 -6.67 -39.98
CA ASP A 519 1.10 -6.61 -38.84
C ASP A 519 1.37 -7.97 -38.18
N GLU A 520 0.58 -8.99 -38.49
CA GLU A 520 0.64 -10.35 -37.92
C GLU A 520 1.57 -11.29 -38.69
N THR A 521 2.09 -10.86 -39.86
CA THR A 521 2.96 -11.67 -40.72
C THR A 521 4.35 -11.06 -40.85
N ASP A 522 5.36 -11.93 -40.91
CA ASP A 522 6.75 -11.62 -41.22
C ASP A 522 7.11 -11.91 -42.69
N ASN A 523 6.10 -12.15 -43.53
CA ASN A 523 6.26 -12.32 -44.97
C ASN A 523 6.43 -10.96 -45.65
N ILE A 524 7.67 -10.46 -45.63
CA ILE A 524 8.04 -9.17 -46.17
C ILE A 524 8.59 -9.35 -47.58
N GLN A 525 8.01 -8.65 -48.53
CA GLN A 525 8.39 -8.71 -49.93
C GLN A 525 8.92 -7.35 -50.40
N TYR A 526 9.93 -7.40 -51.27
CA TYR A 526 10.46 -6.20 -51.92
C TYR A 526 9.54 -5.78 -53.06
N CYS A 527 9.21 -4.49 -53.14
CA CYS A 527 8.35 -3.94 -54.18
C CYS A 527 9.10 -3.84 -55.51
N SER A 528 9.17 -4.97 -56.21
CA SER A 528 9.99 -5.16 -57.41
C SER A 528 9.51 -4.31 -58.60
N TYR A 529 8.22 -4.02 -58.68
CA TYR A 529 7.63 -3.20 -59.75
C TYR A 529 8.00 -1.71 -59.62
N ASN A 530 7.84 -1.14 -58.42
CA ASN A 530 8.29 0.20 -58.09
C ASN A 530 8.61 0.33 -56.57
N PRO A 531 9.88 0.39 -56.17
CA PRO A 531 10.27 0.52 -54.77
C PRO A 531 9.78 1.82 -54.12
N LEU A 532 9.57 2.89 -54.90
CA LEU A 532 9.08 4.16 -54.39
C LEU A 532 7.59 4.12 -54.00
N SER A 533 6.84 3.10 -54.44
CA SER A 533 5.43 2.92 -54.11
C SER A 533 5.22 2.41 -52.68
N CYS A 534 6.22 1.74 -52.09
CA CYS A 534 6.15 1.16 -50.76
C CYS A 534 6.90 2.06 -49.78
N LYS A 535 6.16 2.89 -49.03
CA LYS A 535 6.73 3.83 -48.06
C LYS A 535 6.12 3.66 -46.68
N PRO A 536 6.40 2.55 -45.98
CA PRO A 536 5.93 2.32 -44.61
C PRO A 536 6.48 3.33 -43.59
N GLU A 537 7.59 4.02 -43.88
CA GLU A 537 8.19 4.99 -42.94
C GLU A 537 7.40 6.31 -42.85
N LEU A 538 6.56 6.62 -43.83
CA LEU A 538 5.79 7.86 -43.85
C LEU A 538 4.55 7.75 -42.96
N SER A 539 4.29 8.78 -42.15
CA SER A 539 3.06 8.84 -41.34
C SER A 539 1.77 8.91 -42.16
N THR A 540 1.87 9.35 -43.42
CA THR A 540 0.76 9.39 -44.37
C THR A 540 0.51 8.04 -45.06
N SER A 541 1.37 7.06 -44.85
CA SER A 541 1.27 5.73 -45.46
C SER A 541 0.05 4.98 -44.97
N LYS A 542 -0.66 4.31 -45.88
CA LYS A 542 -1.76 3.40 -45.55
C LYS A 542 -1.45 2.04 -46.14
N PHE A 543 -1.56 0.98 -45.34
CA PHE A 543 -1.23 -0.39 -45.74
C PHE A 543 0.19 -0.53 -46.34
N ASN A 544 1.14 0.24 -45.80
CA ASN A 544 2.54 0.32 -46.25
C ASN A 544 2.75 0.95 -47.65
N CYS A 545 1.71 1.52 -48.27
CA CYS A 545 1.77 2.15 -49.58
C CYS A 545 1.85 3.68 -49.50
N ASP A 546 2.59 4.28 -50.44
CA ASP A 546 2.60 5.73 -50.67
C ASP A 546 1.25 6.21 -51.24
N VAL A 547 1.00 7.51 -51.16
CA VAL A 547 -0.26 8.12 -51.56
C VAL A 547 -0.58 7.80 -53.03
N GLY A 548 -1.79 7.29 -53.27
CA GLY A 548 -2.31 6.96 -54.61
C GLY A 548 -2.05 5.52 -55.06
N TYR A 549 -1.25 4.74 -54.33
CA TYR A 549 -1.00 3.33 -54.60
C TYR A 549 -1.86 2.43 -53.69
N LYS A 550 -2.22 1.24 -54.18
CA LYS A 550 -3.00 0.22 -53.46
C LYS A 550 -2.70 -1.21 -53.92
N GLY A 551 -3.18 -2.17 -53.15
CA GLY A 551 -3.06 -3.60 -53.43
C GLY A 551 -1.75 -4.21 -52.93
N PRO A 552 -1.58 -5.53 -53.10
CA PRO A 552 -0.33 -6.22 -52.77
C PRO A 552 0.86 -5.57 -53.47
N LEU A 553 1.97 -5.37 -52.73
CA LEU A 553 3.19 -4.70 -53.23
C LEU A 553 2.98 -3.27 -53.76
N CYS A 554 1.82 -2.65 -53.48
CA CYS A 554 1.45 -1.32 -53.96
C CYS A 554 1.53 -1.18 -55.50
N GLU A 555 1.24 -2.26 -56.23
CA GLU A 555 1.40 -2.33 -57.69
C GLU A 555 0.27 -1.64 -58.46
N SER A 556 -0.86 -1.35 -57.83
CA SER A 556 -2.03 -0.78 -58.51
C SER A 556 -2.29 0.65 -58.06
N CYS A 557 -2.80 1.50 -58.95
CA CYS A 557 -3.28 2.83 -58.57
C CYS A 557 -4.69 2.79 -58.00
N ASP A 558 -4.98 3.67 -57.06
CA ASP A 558 -6.32 3.85 -56.53
C ASP A 558 -7.22 4.66 -57.49
N THR A 559 -7.65 3.99 -58.56
CA THR A 559 -8.43 4.59 -59.65
C THR A 559 -9.76 5.18 -59.23
N TYR A 560 -10.36 4.66 -58.16
CA TYR A 560 -11.69 5.06 -57.67
C TYR A 560 -11.64 5.84 -56.35
N GLY A 561 -10.44 6.09 -55.80
CA GLY A 561 -10.27 6.82 -54.54
C GLY A 561 -10.82 6.10 -53.31
N GLU A 562 -10.78 4.77 -53.28
CA GLU A 562 -11.29 3.95 -52.17
C GLU A 562 -10.48 4.11 -50.88
N ILE A 563 -9.16 4.33 -50.99
CA ILE A 563 -8.22 4.41 -49.87
C ILE A 563 -7.77 5.86 -49.63
N TRP A 564 -7.61 6.61 -50.72
CA TRP A 564 -6.99 7.95 -50.71
C TRP A 564 -7.96 9.10 -51.01
N GLU A 565 -9.26 8.82 -51.15
CA GLU A 565 -10.34 9.80 -51.44
C GLU A 565 -10.21 10.55 -52.78
N SER A 566 -9.06 10.43 -53.45
CA SER A 566 -8.74 11.00 -54.76
C SER A 566 -8.45 9.88 -55.77
N ASN A 567 -8.77 10.13 -57.05
CA ASN A 567 -8.57 9.16 -58.12
C ASN A 567 -7.15 9.23 -58.68
N TYR A 568 -6.48 8.10 -58.79
CA TYR A 568 -5.11 7.96 -59.32
C TYR A 568 -5.05 6.95 -60.47
N SER A 569 -4.28 7.24 -61.52
CA SER A 569 -4.07 6.30 -62.62
C SER A 569 -2.64 6.34 -63.16
N GLU A 570 -2.22 5.24 -63.77
CA GLU A 570 -1.01 5.21 -64.61
C GLU A 570 -1.27 5.98 -65.91
N ILE A 571 -0.29 6.75 -66.40
CA ILE A 571 -0.43 7.57 -67.62
C ILE A 571 0.64 7.23 -68.65
N LEU A 572 1.90 7.59 -68.37
CA LEU A 572 3.02 7.51 -69.33
C LEU A 572 4.07 6.48 -68.91
N THR A 573 4.26 6.32 -67.61
CA THR A 573 5.27 5.45 -67.01
C THR A 573 4.56 4.33 -66.23
N PRO A 574 4.73 3.06 -66.64
CA PRO A 574 4.18 1.94 -65.87
C PRO A 574 4.78 1.95 -64.47
N GLY A 575 3.94 1.81 -63.44
CA GLY A 575 4.34 1.80 -62.03
C GLY A 575 4.30 3.14 -61.31
N HIS A 576 3.93 4.23 -61.97
CA HIS A 576 3.72 5.54 -61.32
C HIS A 576 2.26 5.97 -61.37
N CYS A 577 1.71 6.19 -60.18
CA CYS A 577 0.33 6.65 -60.01
C CYS A 577 0.29 8.17 -59.93
N TYR A 578 -0.45 8.79 -60.87
CA TYR A 578 -0.66 10.22 -60.93
C TYR A 578 -2.10 10.55 -60.56
N GLN A 579 -2.30 11.65 -59.83
CA GLN A 579 -3.65 12.12 -59.51
C GLN A 579 -4.35 12.59 -60.79
N CYS A 580 -5.55 12.05 -61.05
CA CYS A 580 -6.28 12.26 -62.31
C CYS A 580 -6.72 13.72 -62.50
N GLN A 581 -6.99 14.45 -61.40
CA GLN A 581 -7.46 15.84 -61.46
C GLN A 581 -6.40 16.80 -62.01
N GLU A 582 -5.12 16.55 -61.74
CA GLU A 582 -4.02 17.43 -62.16
C GLU A 582 -3.59 17.19 -63.60
N ASN A 583 -3.82 15.99 -64.15
CA ASN A 583 -3.32 15.56 -65.46
C ASN A 583 -4.40 15.38 -66.53
N LEU A 584 -5.58 15.99 -66.32
CA LEU A 584 -6.79 15.84 -67.15
C LEU A 584 -6.54 16.14 -68.63
N VAL A 585 -5.73 17.16 -68.94
CA VAL A 585 -5.38 17.56 -70.32
C VAL A 585 -4.54 16.48 -71.03
N GLN A 586 -3.54 15.91 -70.33
CA GLN A 586 -2.68 14.87 -70.91
C GLN A 586 -3.47 13.57 -71.18
N ILE A 587 -4.37 13.20 -70.25
CA ILE A 587 -5.24 12.04 -70.39
C ILE A 587 -6.18 12.20 -71.60
N ILE A 588 -6.77 13.37 -71.80
CA ILE A 588 -7.64 13.66 -72.97
C ILE A 588 -6.84 13.55 -74.28
N ILE A 589 -5.66 14.16 -74.35
CA ILE A 589 -4.82 14.14 -75.55
C ILE A 589 -4.43 12.71 -75.93
N TYR A 590 -4.00 11.90 -74.96
CA TYR A 590 -3.61 10.51 -75.19
C TYR A 590 -4.78 9.66 -75.72
N ASN A 591 -5.96 9.79 -75.11
CA ASN A 591 -7.16 9.07 -75.55
C ASN A 591 -7.59 9.50 -76.96
N LEU A 592 -7.49 10.80 -77.31
CA LEU A 592 -7.79 11.30 -78.64
C LEU A 592 -6.80 10.76 -79.70
N ILE A 593 -5.52 10.65 -79.38
CA ILE A 593 -4.50 10.08 -80.28
C ILE A 593 -4.79 8.58 -80.52
N THR A 594 -5.06 7.83 -79.47
CA THR A 594 -5.38 6.39 -79.57
C THR A 594 -6.65 6.16 -80.39
N PHE A 595 -7.70 6.96 -80.14
CA PHE A 595 -8.92 6.94 -80.96
C PHE A 595 -8.64 7.27 -82.42
N PHE A 596 -7.82 8.28 -82.70
CA PHE A 596 -7.46 8.68 -84.06
C PHE A 596 -6.71 7.56 -84.82
N ILE A 597 -5.78 6.87 -84.16
CA ILE A 597 -5.05 5.74 -84.75
C ILE A 597 -6.02 4.59 -85.08
N ILE A 598 -6.90 4.22 -84.14
CA ILE A 598 -7.91 3.17 -84.36
C ILE A 598 -8.87 3.56 -85.50
N PHE A 599 -9.31 4.81 -85.53
CA PHE A 599 -10.18 5.34 -86.57
C PHE A 599 -9.53 5.29 -87.97
N CYS A 600 -8.25 5.70 -88.08
CA CYS A 600 -7.49 5.60 -89.32
C CYS A 600 -7.28 4.15 -89.78
N TYR A 601 -7.07 3.24 -88.83
CA TYR A 601 -6.96 1.80 -89.09
C TYR A 601 -8.27 1.20 -89.64
N ILE A 602 -9.42 1.57 -89.05
CA ILE A 602 -10.73 1.13 -89.54
C ILE A 602 -11.01 1.69 -90.95
N LEU A 603 -10.70 2.96 -91.20
CA LEU A 603 -10.90 3.59 -92.52
C LEU A 603 -10.07 2.91 -93.63
N THR A 604 -8.83 2.53 -93.33
CA THR A 604 -7.97 1.83 -94.30
C THR A 604 -8.49 0.43 -94.62
N ILE A 605 -9.04 -0.29 -93.63
CA ILE A 605 -9.73 -1.58 -93.85
C ILE A 605 -10.97 -1.40 -94.73
N LEU A 606 -11.85 -0.43 -94.41
CA LEU A 606 -13.07 -0.18 -95.17
C LEU A 606 -12.77 0.18 -96.63
N ARG A 607 -11.78 1.04 -96.87
CA ARG A 607 -11.36 1.41 -98.23
C ARG A 607 -10.85 0.20 -99.02
N ARG A 608 -10.11 -0.71 -98.37
CA ARG A 608 -9.61 -1.93 -99.00
C ARG A 608 -10.76 -2.87 -99.39
N ILE A 609 -11.81 -2.96 -98.56
CA ILE A 609 -13.00 -3.78 -98.83
C ILE A 609 -13.81 -3.21 -100.00
N ILE A 610 -14.04 -1.89 -100.06
CA ILE A 610 -14.80 -1.24 -101.14
C ILE A 610 -14.13 -1.46 -102.51
N ASN A 611 -12.81 -1.26 -102.59
CA ASN A 611 -12.07 -1.50 -103.84
C ASN A 611 -12.17 -2.96 -104.31
N GLN A 612 -12.16 -3.93 -103.39
CA GLN A 612 -12.36 -5.34 -103.74
C GLN A 612 -13.77 -5.63 -104.27
N LEU A 613 -14.79 -4.94 -103.75
CA LEU A 613 -16.17 -5.06 -104.21
C LEU A 613 -16.39 -4.45 -105.61
N GLU A 614 -15.81 -3.28 -105.90
CA GLU A 614 -15.88 -2.66 -107.23
C GLU A 614 -15.29 -3.54 -108.32
N VAL A 615 -14.11 -4.16 -108.06
CA VAL A 615 -13.48 -5.08 -109.02
C VAL A 615 -14.35 -6.32 -109.26
N LYS A 616 -14.97 -6.88 -108.22
CA LYS A 616 -15.90 -8.01 -108.35
C LYS A 616 -17.16 -7.65 -109.13
N LEU A 617 -17.77 -6.49 -108.88
CA LEU A 617 -18.94 -6.00 -109.61
C LEU A 617 -18.63 -5.75 -111.08
N THR A 618 -17.48 -5.12 -111.36
CA THR A 618 -17.03 -4.86 -112.75
C THR A 618 -16.80 -6.18 -113.50
N GLY A 619 -16.16 -7.17 -112.87
CA GLY A 619 -16.00 -8.51 -113.42
C GLY A 619 -17.35 -9.22 -113.66
N TYR A 620 -18.30 -9.09 -112.73
CA TYR A 620 -19.65 -9.66 -112.86
C TYR A 620 -20.41 -9.09 -114.07
N PHE A 621 -20.40 -7.77 -114.26
CA PHE A 621 -21.08 -7.14 -115.41
C PHE A 621 -20.36 -7.40 -116.74
N LEU A 622 -19.02 -7.49 -116.76
CA LEU A 622 -18.25 -7.87 -117.95
C LEU A 622 -18.54 -9.31 -118.40
N ASN A 623 -18.71 -10.24 -117.45
CA ASN A 623 -19.19 -11.61 -117.74
C ASN A 623 -20.60 -11.61 -118.33
N LYS A 624 -21.52 -10.80 -117.77
CA LYS A 624 -22.92 -10.75 -118.21
C LYS A 624 -23.10 -10.15 -119.61
N LEU A 625 -22.17 -9.31 -120.07
CA LEU A 625 -22.15 -8.68 -121.39
C LEU A 625 -21.52 -9.58 -122.49
N ASN A 626 -21.09 -10.82 -122.16
CA ASN A 626 -20.38 -11.73 -123.07
C ASN A 626 -19.11 -11.13 -123.73
N ILE A 627 -18.51 -10.11 -123.11
CA ILE A 627 -17.29 -9.47 -123.63
C ILE A 627 -16.05 -10.30 -123.24
N ILE A 628 -16.05 -10.91 -122.04
CA ILE A 628 -15.00 -11.81 -121.53
C ILE A 628 -15.67 -12.83 -120.60
N TYR A 629 -15.31 -14.11 -120.67
CA TYR A 629 -15.73 -15.13 -119.69
C TYR A 629 -14.61 -15.36 -118.67
N LEU A 630 -14.78 -14.83 -117.47
CA LEU A 630 -13.88 -14.97 -116.32
C LEU A 630 -14.43 -16.06 -115.40
N GLY A 631 -13.76 -17.22 -115.40
CA GLY A 631 -14.00 -18.28 -114.42
C GLY A 631 -13.64 -17.83 -113.01
N SER A 632 -14.21 -18.49 -111.99
CA SER A 632 -14.14 -18.14 -110.56
C SER A 632 -12.75 -18.23 -109.91
N THR A 633 -11.68 -18.30 -110.70
CA THR A 633 -10.28 -18.47 -110.26
C THR A 633 -9.29 -17.66 -111.13
N CYS A 634 -9.54 -16.37 -111.34
CA CYS A 634 -8.52 -15.47 -111.92
C CYS A 634 -7.72 -14.75 -110.83
N ASN A 635 -6.43 -15.08 -110.74
CA ASN A 635 -5.43 -14.34 -109.97
C ASN A 635 -5.40 -12.85 -110.36
N ASN A 636 -5.40 -11.97 -109.37
CA ASN A 636 -5.40 -10.49 -109.48
C ASN A 636 -4.34 -9.91 -110.44
N PHE A 637 -3.29 -10.66 -110.79
CA PHE A 637 -2.18 -10.18 -111.61
C PHE A 637 -2.52 -10.09 -113.12
N PHE A 638 -3.41 -10.93 -113.64
CA PHE A 638 -3.77 -10.93 -115.07
C PHE A 638 -4.84 -9.88 -115.43
N PHE A 639 -5.66 -9.44 -114.45
CA PHE A 639 -6.73 -8.47 -114.66
C PHE A 639 -6.22 -7.03 -114.85
N PHE A 640 -5.09 -6.68 -114.20
CA PHE A 640 -4.51 -5.34 -114.26
C PHE A 640 -3.98 -4.99 -115.66
N TYR A 641 -3.36 -5.97 -116.35
CA TYR A 641 -2.83 -5.77 -117.71
C TYR A 641 -3.93 -5.66 -118.77
N PHE A 642 -4.99 -6.47 -118.65
CA PHE A 642 -6.12 -6.42 -119.58
C PHE A 642 -6.97 -5.14 -119.41
N TYR A 643 -7.17 -4.67 -118.17
CA TYR A 643 -7.84 -3.40 -117.91
C TYR A 643 -7.09 -2.20 -118.52
N HIS A 644 -5.76 -2.18 -118.42
CA HIS A 644 -4.95 -1.13 -119.05
C HIS A 644 -5.00 -1.17 -120.58
N ILE A 645 -4.93 -2.36 -121.20
CA ILE A 645 -5.00 -2.51 -122.66
C ILE A 645 -6.41 -2.15 -123.19
N PHE A 646 -7.48 -2.53 -122.49
CA PHE A 646 -8.85 -2.22 -122.90
C PHE A 646 -9.22 -0.75 -122.67
N SER A 647 -8.71 -0.14 -121.59
CA SER A 647 -8.78 1.31 -121.34
C SER A 647 -8.04 2.10 -122.43
N PHE A 648 -6.86 1.63 -122.87
CA PHE A 648 -6.10 2.24 -123.96
C PHE A 648 -6.85 2.20 -125.31
N PHE A 649 -7.53 1.10 -125.63
CA PHE A 649 -8.37 0.98 -126.84
C PHE A 649 -9.65 1.86 -126.79
N LEU A 650 -10.27 2.01 -125.62
CA LEU A 650 -11.42 2.93 -125.43
C LEU A 650 -10.99 4.41 -125.55
N PHE A 651 -9.76 4.74 -125.15
CA PHE A 651 -9.21 6.09 -125.29
C PHE A 651 -8.95 6.47 -126.77
N GLN A 652 -8.50 5.53 -127.60
CA GLN A 652 -8.33 5.77 -129.05
C GLN A 652 -9.67 5.94 -129.81
N LYS A 653 -10.76 5.28 -129.40
CA LYS A 653 -12.09 5.49 -130.00
C LYS A 653 -12.74 6.82 -129.59
N LYS A 654 -12.51 7.31 -128.37
CA LYS A 654 -12.99 8.62 -127.91
C LYS A 654 -12.36 9.81 -128.67
N SER A 655 -11.12 9.70 -129.15
CA SER A 655 -10.47 10.77 -129.90
C SER A 655 -11.02 10.97 -131.33
N LYS A 656 -11.55 9.90 -131.96
CA LYS A 656 -12.22 9.95 -133.27
C LYS A 656 -13.63 10.54 -133.22
N LEU A 657 -14.37 10.27 -132.13
CA LEU A 657 -15.72 10.83 -131.90
C LEU A 657 -15.65 12.31 -131.45
N ALA A 658 -14.64 12.69 -130.67
CA ALA A 658 -14.41 14.08 -130.28
C ALA A 658 -14.03 14.99 -131.48
N ARG A 659 -13.32 14.48 -132.49
CA ARG A 659 -13.02 15.25 -133.73
C ARG A 659 -14.24 15.45 -134.64
N GLN A 660 -15.22 14.55 -134.63
CA GLN A 660 -16.46 14.74 -135.40
C GLN A 660 -17.45 15.68 -134.69
N ILE A 661 -17.41 15.76 -133.35
CA ILE A 661 -18.24 16.68 -132.57
C ILE A 661 -17.66 18.11 -132.59
N ILE A 662 -16.33 18.28 -132.62
CA ILE A 662 -15.70 19.61 -132.72
C ILE A 662 -15.96 20.26 -134.10
N ASN A 663 -16.03 19.49 -135.19
CA ASN A 663 -16.39 20.03 -136.51
C ASN A 663 -17.87 20.41 -136.66
N PHE A 664 -18.75 19.91 -135.79
CA PHE A 664 -20.19 20.26 -135.82
C PHE A 664 -20.51 21.49 -134.95
N ILE A 665 -19.63 21.84 -133.99
CA ILE A 665 -19.82 22.98 -133.09
C ILE A 665 -19.19 24.28 -133.65
N GLN A 666 -18.33 24.22 -134.68
CA GLN A 666 -17.83 25.42 -135.40
C GLN A 666 -18.73 25.93 -136.53
N VAL A 667 -19.91 25.34 -136.77
CA VAL A 667 -20.91 25.82 -137.75
C VAL A 667 -22.14 26.45 -137.06
N ILE A 668 -22.17 26.47 -135.72
CA ILE A 668 -23.15 27.23 -134.93
C ILE A 668 -22.39 28.00 -133.83
N ASN A 669 -21.49 28.87 -134.28
CA ASN A 669 -21.12 30.18 -133.71
C ASN A 669 -20.06 30.85 -134.59
#